data_AF-A0A6M5UIN8-F1
#
_entry.id   AF-A0A6M5UIN8-F1
#
_cell.length_a   1.000
_cell.length_b   1.000
_cell.length_c   1.000
_cell.angle_alpha   90.00
_cell.angle_beta   90.00
_cell.angle_gamma   90.00
#
_symmetry.space_group_name_H-M   'P 1'
#
loop_
_entity.id
_entity.type
_entity.pdbx_description
1 polymer ?
#
loop_
_entity_poly.entity_id
_entity_poly.type
_entity_poly.pdbx_seq_one_letter_code
_entity_poly.pdbx_strand_id
1 'polypeptide(L)'
;MPALRSAVAPPPLGTDRRRARGRGRLVASALAAALAAGGLAAVQATTAAADTVPVGSGSYTTDPVGPTPEACAAVEADPRAFVTDDAPSTPLPTNDWWTSLAYKKLDCAWSAPLHAHPASYQPGPQGLGISYTTTPAISGTSTGVSEYHFPYVEDLRAGVTGLAAPHVAVDDWTDWTVSPIWDDGARTLRATIGHGLPFAWFEATGGDAVLTASATPDVWLSDGARLGLSVNGHDYVAFAPPGASWTRSGTTFTAPLGGDGFFSVAVLPDGDASSRADLADVFADAAYSPVTGTTADYAYDEATSRVTTRYALETTPWPGTGGSDGTVAALYPHQAAYLDGGPAPLDATYTSARGDLTVLAGIDAFTTVDTFRGVLPEVPAVATGAGADRATLEGFLDQVAADPLDQRGNDTYWTGKALGRATRIVEIADQLGRTAQRDAALDEVRTLLTDWFTASPGKTERVFAYDADWGTLIGYPGSYGSDTELNDHHFHYGYYVAAAATLARFDPQWAQDYGGMVDLLVRDANGYDRDETRFPYLRDFDVYAGHDWASGHGAFAAGNNQESSSEGMNFAGALIQWGEATGDTAARDAGIYLYTTQSAAIQRYWLDAEGTTFPDGFEHETVGMVWGDGGAYATWFSAEAEMIQGINTLPITGSHLYLGYHPERVRALYDHLKTVNGGSPTVWQDILWSFLALGDGDAALANVRGGYPTPEEGESRAHTFHWTANLAALGTVDTTVTADHPLAATFTDDGARTYVASNVTADDLTVTFSDGTTLDVAAGTTATTGAHTWSGGSATGGPTDPTDPTDPTDPTDPTDPTDPTEFTATLHLGGNGTLGADPGTASDVVLASAGGATRDGTPHDPVTFEITDVTATHGGGSSAFSLPVDAGTAVGLAVQVRMSYDLTGDGTWDRTETYPYFATDPVPGPETYSSAGRPATTTGTLGNLDGGTIRLEAWSVLGTATPTLTTGPTATLTVPFS
;
A
#
# COMPACT_ATOMS: atom_id res chain seq x y z
N MET A 1 -26.05 -25.48 -2.78
CA MET A 1 -27.17 -26.25 -2.17
C MET A 1 -28.41 -25.36 -2.05
N PRO A 2 -29.66 -25.87 -2.00
CA PRO A 2 -30.84 -25.01 -2.12
C PRO A 2 -31.44 -24.49 -0.80
N ALA A 3 -31.95 -23.25 -0.90
CA ALA A 3 -33.01 -22.61 -0.11
C ALA A 3 -32.69 -22.04 1.29
N LEU A 4 -32.76 -20.70 1.35
CA LEU A 4 -33.67 -19.98 2.26
C LEU A 4 -34.08 -18.63 1.64
N ARG A 5 -35.29 -18.58 1.05
CA ARG A 5 -36.00 -17.32 0.72
C ARG A 5 -37.09 -17.07 1.75
N SER A 6 -37.19 -15.86 2.30
CA SER A 6 -38.47 -15.34 2.81
C SER A 6 -38.46 -13.81 2.88
N ALA A 7 -39.08 -13.16 1.90
CA ALA A 7 -39.38 -11.73 1.96
C ALA A 7 -40.67 -11.45 2.76
N VAL A 8 -40.73 -10.33 3.47
CA VAL A 8 -41.98 -9.76 4.01
C VAL A 8 -41.98 -8.25 3.81
N ALA A 9 -42.95 -7.75 3.03
CA ALA A 9 -43.22 -6.32 2.84
C ALA A 9 -44.25 -5.80 3.88
N PRO A 10 -44.33 -4.48 4.15
CA PRO A 10 -45.02 -3.93 5.32
C PRO A 10 -46.51 -3.55 5.07
N PRO A 11 -47.31 -3.37 6.13
CA PRO A 11 -48.62 -2.70 6.08
C PRO A 11 -48.60 -1.27 6.69
N PRO A 12 -49.49 -0.34 6.26
CA PRO A 12 -49.42 1.08 6.64
C PRO A 12 -50.40 1.56 7.73
N LEU A 13 -50.06 2.74 8.28
CA LEU A 13 -50.84 3.78 8.99
C LEU A 13 -52.35 3.57 9.31
N GLY A 14 -52.74 3.87 10.56
CA GLY A 14 -54.15 4.06 10.93
C GLY A 14 -54.42 4.56 12.37
N THR A 15 -54.91 5.80 12.50
CA THR A 15 -55.51 6.50 13.67
C THR A 15 -56.36 5.62 14.63
N ASP A 16 -56.54 5.91 15.94
CA ASP A 16 -57.15 7.13 16.50
C ASP A 16 -57.11 7.19 18.07
N ARG A 17 -57.61 8.28 18.66
CA ARG A 17 -57.61 8.67 20.08
C ARG A 17 -58.69 7.96 20.93
N ARG A 18 -58.41 7.71 22.24
CA ARG A 18 -59.08 8.35 23.42
C ARG A 18 -58.84 7.69 24.80
N ARG A 19 -58.37 8.51 25.76
CA ARG A 19 -58.70 8.61 27.21
C ARG A 19 -59.43 7.44 27.93
N ALA A 20 -58.92 7.04 29.12
CA ALA A 20 -59.53 7.36 30.44
C ALA A 20 -58.76 6.92 31.72
N ARG A 21 -58.39 7.92 32.55
CA ARG A 21 -58.44 8.02 34.05
C ARG A 21 -58.21 6.81 34.99
N GLY A 22 -57.28 7.01 35.95
CA GLY A 22 -57.37 6.53 37.36
C GLY A 22 -56.00 6.47 38.09
N ARG A 23 -55.56 7.48 38.89
CA ARG A 23 -55.88 7.84 40.30
C ARG A 23 -55.04 7.11 41.40
N GLY A 24 -54.14 7.87 42.07
CA GLY A 24 -53.56 7.59 43.42
C GLY A 24 -52.10 8.11 43.53
N ARG A 25 -51.78 9.25 44.19
CA ARG A 25 -51.59 9.51 45.65
C ARG A 25 -50.37 8.75 46.22
N LEU A 26 -49.35 9.32 46.92
CA LEU A 26 -49.14 10.56 47.71
C LEU A 26 -47.69 11.11 47.45
N VAL A 27 -47.25 12.39 47.64
CA VAL A 27 -47.17 13.30 48.84
C VAL A 27 -46.34 12.68 49.99
N ALA A 28 -45.31 13.26 50.64
CA ALA A 28 -44.67 14.60 50.70
C ALA A 28 -43.14 14.40 51.01
N SER A 29 -42.23 15.36 51.30
CA SER A 29 -42.23 16.84 51.47
C SER A 29 -40.77 17.38 51.34
N ALA A 30 -40.53 18.68 51.59
CA ALA A 30 -39.20 19.34 51.57
C ALA A 30 -38.82 20.02 52.91
N LEU A 31 -37.54 20.43 53.06
CA LEU A 31 -36.97 21.67 53.68
C LEU A 31 -35.41 21.54 53.60
N ALA A 32 -34.59 22.39 52.97
CA ALA A 32 -34.35 23.85 53.10
C ALA A 32 -33.65 24.26 54.43
N ALA A 33 -32.75 25.25 54.52
CA ALA A 33 -31.90 25.98 53.56
C ALA A 33 -30.96 26.96 54.34
N ALA A 34 -29.72 27.21 53.88
CA ALA A 34 -28.83 28.34 54.24
C ALA A 34 -27.51 28.20 53.45
N LEU A 35 -26.78 29.24 53.02
CA LEU A 35 -26.98 30.71 53.03
C LEU A 35 -26.17 31.30 51.86
N ALA A 36 -26.66 32.36 51.22
CA ALA A 36 -25.99 32.97 50.06
C ALA A 36 -25.01 34.08 50.45
N ALA A 37 -23.79 34.06 49.88
CA ALA A 37 -23.02 35.24 49.42
C ALA A 37 -21.59 34.83 48.99
N GLY A 38 -21.26 34.93 47.70
CA GLY A 38 -19.87 34.83 47.24
C GLY A 38 -19.69 34.42 45.78
N GLY A 39 -19.32 35.39 44.93
CA GLY A 39 -18.69 35.14 43.63
C GLY A 39 -19.60 34.75 42.46
N LEU A 40 -19.69 35.63 41.45
CA LEU A 40 -19.90 35.14 40.08
C LEU A 40 -18.64 34.38 39.67
N ALA A 41 -18.77 33.07 39.49
CA ALA A 41 -18.03 32.34 38.49
C ALA A 41 -19.08 31.60 37.67
N ALA A 42 -19.47 32.20 36.54
CA ALA A 42 -20.07 31.40 35.49
C ALA A 42 -18.97 30.45 35.02
N VAL A 43 -19.01 29.20 35.46
CA VAL A 43 -18.29 28.14 34.77
C VAL A 43 -18.98 28.04 33.43
N GLN A 44 -18.48 28.81 32.46
CA GLN A 44 -18.58 28.42 31.07
C GLN A 44 -17.92 27.04 31.04
N ALA A 45 -18.73 26.00 30.96
CA ALA A 45 -18.26 24.76 30.38
C ALA A 45 -17.76 25.18 29.00
N THR A 46 -16.45 25.17 28.82
CA THR A 46 -15.84 25.17 27.49
C THR A 46 -16.42 23.94 26.82
N THR A 47 -17.39 24.15 25.94
CA THR A 47 -17.71 23.19 24.90
C THR A 47 -16.38 22.85 24.26
N ALA A 48 -15.96 21.58 24.33
CA ALA A 48 -14.87 21.13 23.48
C ALA A 48 -15.22 21.57 22.06
N ALA A 49 -14.30 22.29 21.42
CA ALA A 49 -14.45 22.57 20.01
C ALA A 49 -14.33 21.23 19.27
N ALA A 50 -15.03 21.10 18.14
CA ALA A 50 -14.79 20.00 17.22
C ALA A 50 -13.32 20.05 16.78
N ASP A 51 -12.60 18.94 16.91
CA ASP A 51 -11.19 18.87 16.57
C ASP A 51 -11.05 18.56 15.06
N THR A 52 -11.23 19.61 14.25
CA THR A 52 -10.84 19.61 12.84
C THR A 52 -9.32 19.77 12.73
N VAL A 53 -8.64 18.80 12.14
CA VAL A 53 -7.19 18.79 11.98
C VAL A 53 -6.83 19.38 10.61
N PRO A 54 -6.12 20.52 10.54
CA PRO A 54 -5.74 21.15 9.28
C PRO A 54 -4.60 20.39 8.60
N VAL A 55 -4.66 20.29 7.26
CA VAL A 55 -3.69 19.63 6.39
C VAL A 55 -3.54 20.48 5.13
N GLY A 56 -2.54 21.38 5.14
CA GLY A 56 -2.50 22.48 4.17
C GLY A 56 -3.69 23.42 4.36
N SER A 57 -4.37 23.74 3.25
CA SER A 57 -5.68 24.39 3.23
C SER A 57 -6.85 23.42 3.46
N GLY A 58 -6.61 22.11 3.35
CA GLY A 58 -7.58 21.06 3.66
C GLY A 58 -7.68 20.73 5.14
N SER A 59 -8.55 19.78 5.48
CA SER A 59 -8.69 19.23 6.84
C SER A 59 -9.52 17.95 6.88
N TYR A 60 -9.22 17.09 7.87
CA TYR A 60 -10.08 16.00 8.31
C TYR A 60 -10.63 16.29 9.71
N THR A 61 -11.56 15.47 10.20
CA THR A 61 -12.11 15.56 11.57
C THR A 61 -11.70 14.35 12.41
N THR A 62 -11.54 14.53 13.72
CA THR A 62 -11.48 13.41 14.68
C THR A 62 -12.79 13.25 15.48
N ASP A 63 -13.79 14.11 15.23
CA ASP A 63 -15.15 13.90 15.75
C ASP A 63 -15.80 12.70 15.05
N PRO A 64 -16.52 11.81 15.77
CA PRO A 64 -17.32 10.75 15.17
C PRO A 64 -18.42 11.31 14.23
N VAL A 65 -18.37 10.91 12.96
CA VAL A 65 -19.31 11.36 11.92
C VAL A 65 -20.43 10.34 11.66
N GLY A 66 -20.06 9.10 11.36
CA GLY A 66 -20.97 8.02 10.99
C GLY A 66 -20.71 6.74 11.79
N PRO A 67 -21.07 5.56 11.25
CA PRO A 67 -20.69 4.27 11.81
C PRO A 67 -19.17 4.12 11.86
N THR A 68 -18.65 3.54 12.95
CA THR A 68 -17.26 3.04 13.04
C THR A 68 -17.20 1.59 12.53
N PRO A 69 -16.00 1.02 12.33
CA PRO A 69 -15.87 -0.38 11.95
C PRO A 69 -16.54 -1.32 12.98
N GLU A 70 -17.39 -2.21 12.49
CA GLU A 70 -18.21 -3.13 13.28
C GLU A 70 -17.51 -4.49 13.42
N ALA A 71 -17.46 -5.04 14.64
CA ALA A 71 -16.72 -6.27 14.95
C ALA A 71 -17.31 -7.00 16.18
N CYS A 72 -16.63 -8.03 16.70
CA CYS A 72 -16.93 -8.50 18.05
C CYS A 72 -16.68 -7.38 19.08
N ALA A 73 -17.59 -7.20 20.04
CA ALA A 73 -17.63 -6.06 20.97
C ALA A 73 -16.38 -5.79 21.85
N ALA A 74 -15.36 -6.66 21.81
CA ALA A 74 -14.04 -6.36 22.37
C ALA A 74 -13.19 -5.54 21.38
N VAL A 75 -13.21 -5.90 20.10
CA VAL A 75 -12.52 -5.22 19.00
C VAL A 75 -13.15 -3.85 18.71
N GLU A 76 -14.48 -3.75 18.78
CA GLU A 76 -15.18 -2.44 18.68
C GLU A 76 -14.83 -1.46 19.82
N ALA A 77 -14.26 -1.95 20.91
CA ALA A 77 -13.84 -1.13 22.06
C ALA A 77 -12.31 -0.88 22.12
N ASP A 78 -11.55 -1.70 21.40
CA ASP A 78 -10.10 -1.68 21.25
C ASP A 78 -9.74 -2.63 20.09
N PRO A 79 -9.36 -2.12 18.90
CA PRO A 79 -9.07 -2.98 17.74
C PRO A 79 -7.92 -3.97 17.98
N ARG A 80 -7.08 -3.73 19.00
CA ARG A 80 -5.98 -4.60 19.42
C ARG A 80 -6.37 -5.58 20.54
N ALA A 81 -7.64 -5.71 20.89
CA ALA A 81 -8.12 -6.59 21.97
C ALA A 81 -7.77 -8.10 21.82
N PHE A 82 -7.35 -8.54 20.63
CA PHE A 82 -6.84 -9.89 20.35
C PHE A 82 -5.40 -9.86 19.79
N VAL A 83 -4.61 -8.86 20.18
CA VAL A 83 -3.19 -8.69 19.86
C VAL A 83 -2.41 -8.63 21.17
N THR A 84 -1.20 -9.21 21.23
CA THR A 84 -0.37 -9.18 22.44
C THR A 84 0.48 -7.90 22.53
N ASP A 85 1.12 -7.69 23.68
CA ASP A 85 2.07 -6.60 23.90
C ASP A 85 3.41 -6.79 23.13
N ASP A 86 3.69 -8.01 22.63
CA ASP A 86 4.91 -8.35 21.88
C ASP A 86 4.78 -8.01 20.38
N ALA A 87 3.55 -7.86 19.87
CA ALA A 87 3.27 -7.55 18.47
C ALA A 87 3.61 -6.08 18.10
N PRO A 88 3.92 -5.78 16.82
CA PRO A 88 4.25 -4.43 16.36
C PRO A 88 3.25 -3.37 16.85
N SER A 89 3.77 -2.25 17.37
CA SER A 89 2.96 -1.16 17.92
C SER A 89 2.33 -0.25 16.88
N THR A 90 2.50 -0.56 15.59
CA THR A 90 1.84 0.10 14.47
C THR A 90 0.32 -0.18 14.48
N PRO A 91 -0.50 0.58 13.74
CA PRO A 91 -1.91 0.24 13.53
C PRO A 91 -2.07 -1.19 13.03
N LEU A 92 -3.18 -1.83 13.40
CA LEU A 92 -3.47 -3.20 12.99
C LEU A 92 -3.59 -3.28 11.47
N PRO A 93 -2.84 -4.17 10.78
CA PRO A 93 -3.08 -4.46 9.37
C PRO A 93 -4.50 -4.97 9.15
N THR A 94 -5.22 -4.30 8.27
CA THR A 94 -6.51 -4.75 7.74
C THR A 94 -6.30 -5.24 6.30
N ASN A 95 -7.34 -5.77 5.65
CA ASN A 95 -7.29 -6.08 4.21
C ASN A 95 -6.17 -7.09 3.84
N ASP A 96 -5.94 -8.10 4.68
CA ASP A 96 -4.89 -9.10 4.49
C ASP A 96 -5.46 -10.53 4.61
N TRP A 97 -4.73 -11.55 4.15
CA TRP A 97 -5.15 -12.97 4.14
C TRP A 97 -5.38 -13.54 5.55
N TRP A 98 -4.76 -12.92 6.57
CA TRP A 98 -4.80 -13.37 7.95
C TRP A 98 -5.67 -12.52 8.89
N THR A 99 -6.15 -11.36 8.43
CA THR A 99 -6.79 -10.31 9.28
C THR A 99 -7.92 -10.82 10.17
N SER A 100 -8.64 -11.86 9.76
CA SER A 100 -9.71 -12.47 10.56
C SER A 100 -9.24 -13.03 11.91
N LEU A 101 -7.92 -13.22 12.13
CA LEU A 101 -7.32 -13.49 13.43
C LEU A 101 -7.48 -12.35 14.45
N ALA A 102 -7.35 -11.09 14.02
CA ALA A 102 -7.37 -9.92 14.92
C ALA A 102 -8.69 -9.16 14.88
N TYR A 103 -9.26 -8.95 13.68
CA TYR A 103 -10.50 -8.19 13.47
C TYR A 103 -11.71 -8.86 14.13
N LYS A 104 -11.77 -10.21 14.17
CA LYS A 104 -12.88 -10.99 14.78
C LYS A 104 -14.29 -10.49 14.36
N LYS A 105 -14.58 -10.35 13.06
CA LYS A 105 -15.92 -9.90 12.59
C LYS A 105 -17.05 -10.88 12.92
N LEU A 106 -16.83 -12.19 12.71
CA LEU A 106 -17.88 -13.23 12.79
C LEU A 106 -17.64 -14.32 13.85
N ASP A 107 -16.38 -14.55 14.25
CA ASP A 107 -16.00 -15.45 15.35
C ASP A 107 -15.15 -14.66 16.34
N CYS A 108 -15.57 -14.58 17.60
CA CYS A 108 -14.89 -13.81 18.65
C CYS A 108 -13.79 -14.59 19.39
N ALA A 109 -13.49 -15.82 18.99
CA ALA A 109 -12.49 -16.68 19.61
C ALA A 109 -11.43 -17.16 18.62
N TRP A 110 -11.83 -17.52 17.40
CA TRP A 110 -10.94 -18.10 16.39
C TRP A 110 -10.76 -17.13 15.21
N SER A 111 -10.69 -17.66 14.00
CA SER A 111 -10.64 -16.93 12.74
C SER A 111 -11.40 -17.71 11.68
N ALA A 112 -11.57 -17.12 10.51
CA ALA A 112 -11.85 -17.91 9.31
C ALA A 112 -10.61 -18.74 8.90
N PRO A 113 -10.71 -19.66 7.93
CA PRO A 113 -9.54 -20.33 7.37
C PRO A 113 -8.55 -19.32 6.79
N LEU A 114 -7.26 -19.54 7.03
CA LEU A 114 -6.17 -18.67 6.62
C LEU A 114 -5.41 -19.34 5.46
N HIS A 115 -5.56 -18.81 4.25
CA HIS A 115 -5.06 -19.44 3.01
C HIS A 115 -3.66 -18.93 2.64
N ALA A 116 -2.66 -19.34 3.43
CA ALA A 116 -1.27 -18.90 3.27
C ALA A 116 -0.58 -19.46 2.02
N HIS A 117 -0.94 -20.66 1.55
CA HIS A 117 -0.28 -21.37 0.45
C HIS A 117 1.22 -21.69 0.67
N PRO A 118 1.67 -22.94 0.46
CA PRO A 118 0.88 -24.09 0.02
C PRO A 118 -0.14 -24.55 1.06
N ALA A 119 0.17 -24.41 2.36
CA ALA A 119 -0.75 -24.81 3.43
C ALA A 119 -1.89 -23.78 3.66
N SER A 120 -3.05 -24.29 4.07
CA SER A 120 -4.13 -23.49 4.66
C SER A 120 -4.32 -23.86 6.12
N TYR A 121 -4.66 -22.88 6.97
CA TYR A 121 -4.64 -23.03 8.42
C TYR A 121 -5.99 -22.71 9.08
N GLN A 122 -6.34 -23.42 10.17
CA GLN A 122 -7.55 -23.14 10.96
C GLN A 122 -7.27 -23.23 12.48
N PRO A 123 -7.21 -22.08 13.17
CA PRO A 123 -7.14 -22.04 14.63
C PRO A 123 -8.31 -22.77 15.30
N GLY A 124 -8.03 -23.38 16.46
CA GLY A 124 -9.02 -23.95 17.35
C GLY A 124 -8.48 -24.12 18.78
N PRO A 125 -9.28 -24.60 19.74
CA PRO A 125 -8.93 -24.60 21.18
C PRO A 125 -7.72 -25.46 21.57
N GLN A 126 -7.25 -26.32 20.67
CA GLN A 126 -6.13 -27.24 20.89
C GLN A 126 -4.87 -26.86 20.09
N GLY A 127 -4.88 -25.71 19.39
CA GLY A 127 -3.79 -25.23 18.54
C GLY A 127 -4.21 -25.02 17.08
N LEU A 128 -3.28 -25.25 16.15
CA LEU A 128 -3.43 -24.93 14.73
C LEU A 128 -3.79 -26.17 13.90
N GLY A 129 -4.89 -26.12 13.16
CA GLY A 129 -5.20 -27.06 12.10
C GLY A 129 -4.46 -26.68 10.81
N ILE A 130 -4.01 -27.69 10.05
CA ILE A 130 -3.20 -27.58 8.83
C ILE A 130 -3.89 -28.42 7.75
N SER A 131 -3.99 -27.86 6.55
CA SER A 131 -4.60 -28.47 5.36
C SER A 131 -3.74 -28.22 4.13
N TYR A 132 -3.66 -29.20 3.22
CA TYR A 132 -3.10 -29.02 1.88
C TYR A 132 -4.06 -29.59 0.82
N THR A 133 -5.28 -29.06 0.76
CA THR A 133 -6.27 -29.48 -0.25
C THR A 133 -5.74 -29.20 -1.66
N THR A 134 -5.39 -30.25 -2.40
CA THR A 134 -4.99 -30.18 -3.83
C THR A 134 -6.13 -30.49 -4.80
N THR A 135 -7.30 -30.90 -4.30
CA THR A 135 -8.47 -31.22 -5.14
C THR A 135 -9.48 -30.07 -5.10
N PRO A 136 -9.75 -29.39 -6.24
CA PRO A 136 -10.69 -28.28 -6.30
C PRO A 136 -12.15 -28.76 -6.18
N ALA A 137 -12.93 -28.02 -5.39
CA ALA A 137 -14.37 -28.07 -5.37
C ALA A 137 -14.93 -27.08 -6.40
N ILE A 138 -15.46 -27.60 -7.51
CA ILE A 138 -16.04 -26.79 -8.60
C ILE A 138 -17.57 -26.78 -8.50
N SER A 139 -18.16 -25.61 -8.70
CA SER A 139 -19.57 -25.27 -8.47
C SER A 139 -20.09 -24.41 -9.63
N GLY A 140 -21.37 -24.53 -9.99
CA GLY A 140 -22.01 -23.69 -11.03
C GLY A 140 -22.16 -24.34 -12.42
N THR A 141 -22.05 -23.53 -13.48
CA THR A 141 -22.24 -23.94 -14.89
C THR A 141 -21.43 -23.10 -15.88
N SER A 142 -20.99 -23.68 -16.99
CA SER A 142 -20.29 -23.03 -18.12
C SER A 142 -20.94 -21.77 -18.70
N THR A 143 -22.25 -21.59 -18.54
CA THR A 143 -23.02 -20.48 -19.15
C THR A 143 -23.72 -19.61 -18.10
N GLY A 144 -23.11 -19.47 -16.92
CA GLY A 144 -23.66 -18.71 -15.80
C GLY A 144 -22.63 -18.60 -14.68
N VAL A 145 -23.09 -18.27 -13.47
CA VAL A 145 -22.20 -18.19 -12.30
C VAL A 145 -21.54 -19.54 -12.03
N SER A 146 -20.22 -19.51 -11.81
CA SER A 146 -19.40 -20.68 -11.53
C SER A 146 -18.24 -20.31 -10.60
N GLU A 147 -17.81 -21.25 -9.77
CA GLU A 147 -16.78 -21.07 -8.75
C GLU A 147 -15.85 -22.29 -8.74
N TYR A 148 -14.57 -22.09 -8.44
CA TYR A 148 -13.65 -23.14 -8.04
C TYR A 148 -12.94 -22.73 -6.74
N HIS A 149 -12.83 -23.65 -5.80
CA HIS A 149 -12.24 -23.42 -4.48
C HIS A 149 -11.40 -24.62 -4.05
N PHE A 150 -10.33 -24.40 -3.29
CA PHE A 150 -9.49 -25.41 -2.65
C PHE A 150 -9.75 -25.36 -1.12
N PRO A 151 -10.95 -25.77 -0.67
CA PRO A 151 -11.43 -25.44 0.67
C PRO A 151 -10.57 -26.08 1.76
N TYR A 152 -10.47 -25.41 2.92
CA TYR A 152 -9.79 -25.97 4.08
C TYR A 152 -10.42 -27.32 4.49
N VAL A 153 -9.59 -28.37 4.46
CA VAL A 153 -9.92 -29.71 4.97
C VAL A 153 -8.77 -30.15 5.88
N GLU A 154 -9.02 -30.20 7.19
CA GLU A 154 -7.99 -30.51 8.18
C GLU A 154 -7.33 -31.88 7.94
N ASP A 155 -6.02 -31.87 7.72
CA ASP A 155 -5.17 -33.06 7.62
C ASP A 155 -4.49 -33.34 8.96
N LEU A 156 -3.84 -32.32 9.50
CA LEU A 156 -3.13 -32.37 10.79
C LEU A 156 -3.62 -31.26 11.72
N ARG A 157 -3.62 -31.55 13.02
CA ARG A 157 -3.74 -30.54 14.07
C ARG A 157 -2.50 -30.56 14.96
N ALA A 158 -1.76 -29.46 14.94
CA ALA A 158 -0.59 -29.20 15.76
C ALA A 158 -1.01 -28.50 17.06
N GLY A 159 -0.42 -28.93 18.18
CA GLY A 159 -0.83 -28.47 19.51
C GLY A 159 0.11 -28.91 20.63
N VAL A 160 -0.31 -28.63 21.87
CA VAL A 160 0.42 -28.98 23.10
C VAL A 160 -0.45 -29.86 24.00
N THR A 161 0.15 -30.80 24.72
CA THR A 161 -0.58 -31.82 25.49
C THR A 161 -1.49 -31.21 26.56
N GLY A 162 -2.79 -31.27 26.28
CA GLY A 162 -3.84 -30.77 27.16
C GLY A 162 -4.19 -29.29 26.99
N LEU A 163 -3.62 -28.61 25.99
CA LEU A 163 -3.98 -27.22 25.62
C LEU A 163 -5.49 -27.09 25.39
N ALA A 164 -6.08 -26.10 26.03
CA ALA A 164 -7.50 -25.77 25.94
C ALA A 164 -7.71 -24.25 26.03
N ALA A 165 -7.10 -23.51 25.10
CA ALA A 165 -7.17 -22.06 25.08
C ALA A 165 -8.62 -21.57 24.80
N PRO A 166 -9.03 -20.41 25.36
CA PRO A 166 -10.36 -19.86 25.17
C PRO A 166 -10.53 -19.12 23.83
N HIS A 167 -9.44 -18.64 23.25
CA HIS A 167 -9.34 -17.94 21.96
C HIS A 167 -7.92 -18.08 21.39
N VAL A 168 -7.70 -17.57 20.18
CA VAL A 168 -6.39 -17.28 19.58
C VAL A 168 -6.22 -15.76 19.47
N ALA A 169 -5.02 -15.27 19.77
CA ALA A 169 -4.59 -13.88 19.57
C ALA A 169 -3.48 -13.81 18.51
N VAL A 170 -3.10 -12.61 18.10
CA VAL A 170 -1.93 -12.34 17.24
C VAL A 170 -0.78 -11.83 18.09
N ASP A 171 0.39 -12.44 17.95
CA ASP A 171 1.58 -12.14 18.74
C ASP A 171 2.62 -11.32 18.00
N ASP A 172 2.61 -11.37 16.66
CA ASP A 172 3.59 -10.73 15.79
C ASP A 172 3.13 -10.78 14.32
N TRP A 173 3.67 -9.91 13.47
CA TRP A 173 3.51 -9.97 12.02
C TRP A 173 4.64 -9.23 11.30
N THR A 174 4.82 -9.58 10.03
CA THR A 174 5.77 -8.96 9.08
C THR A 174 5.03 -8.69 7.77
N ASP A 175 5.73 -8.28 6.69
CA ASP A 175 5.11 -8.02 5.38
C ASP A 175 4.23 -9.15 4.82
N TRP A 176 4.49 -10.43 5.15
CA TRP A 176 3.65 -11.55 4.71
C TRP A 176 3.63 -12.74 5.67
N THR A 177 4.03 -12.55 6.94
CA THR A 177 3.92 -13.58 7.99
C THR A 177 3.12 -13.06 9.18
N VAL A 178 2.49 -13.98 9.90
CA VAL A 178 1.74 -13.73 11.12
C VAL A 178 2.06 -14.81 12.14
N SER A 179 2.14 -14.43 13.42
CA SER A 179 2.34 -15.37 14.52
C SER A 179 1.11 -15.47 15.43
N PRO A 180 0.17 -16.41 15.20
CA PRO A 180 -0.95 -16.62 16.11
C PRO A 180 -0.52 -17.33 17.40
N ILE A 181 -1.11 -16.94 18.53
CA ILE A 181 -0.81 -17.46 19.87
C ILE A 181 -2.06 -17.93 20.63
N TRP A 182 -1.91 -19.03 21.37
CA TRP A 182 -2.89 -19.66 22.25
C TRP A 182 -2.34 -19.69 23.67
N ASP A 183 -3.11 -19.23 24.66
CA ASP A 183 -2.79 -19.35 26.09
C ASP A 183 -4.00 -19.89 26.86
N ASP A 184 -3.80 -20.90 27.71
CA ASP A 184 -4.81 -21.43 28.63
C ASP A 184 -4.55 -21.10 30.11
N GLY A 185 -3.53 -20.29 30.39
CA GLY A 185 -3.03 -19.91 31.72
C GLY A 185 -2.11 -20.95 32.37
N ALA A 186 -1.93 -22.12 31.74
CA ALA A 186 -0.98 -23.15 32.15
C ALA A 186 -0.05 -23.61 31.01
N ARG A 187 -0.42 -23.33 29.76
CA ARG A 187 0.30 -23.69 28.54
C ARG A 187 0.15 -22.59 27.52
N THR A 188 1.23 -22.32 26.79
CA THR A 188 1.21 -21.50 25.58
C THR A 188 1.57 -22.32 24.36
N LEU A 189 1.08 -21.87 23.21
CA LEU A 189 1.54 -22.25 21.88
C LEU A 189 1.57 -20.97 21.04
N ARG A 190 2.70 -20.62 20.46
CA ARG A 190 2.86 -19.62 19.39
C ARG A 190 3.16 -20.40 18.12
N ALA A 191 2.53 -20.04 17.01
CA ALA A 191 2.95 -20.51 15.69
C ALA A 191 3.50 -19.33 14.89
N THR A 192 4.32 -19.60 13.88
CA THR A 192 4.68 -18.62 12.84
C THR A 192 4.41 -19.24 11.47
N ILE A 193 3.62 -18.54 10.66
CA ILE A 193 3.11 -18.95 9.35
C ILE A 193 3.11 -17.75 8.41
N GLY A 194 3.18 -17.97 7.09
CA GLY A 194 3.18 -16.86 6.13
C GLY A 194 2.95 -17.29 4.70
N HIS A 195 2.67 -16.32 3.83
CA HIS A 195 2.49 -16.56 2.41
C HIS A 195 3.75 -17.21 1.80
N GLY A 196 3.54 -18.26 1.00
CA GLY A 196 4.64 -18.99 0.36
C GLY A 196 5.54 -19.78 1.31
N LEU A 197 5.22 -19.91 2.61
CA LEU A 197 6.00 -20.70 3.56
C LEU A 197 5.37 -22.10 3.73
N PRO A 198 6.04 -23.19 3.30
CA PRO A 198 5.52 -24.55 3.52
C PRO A 198 5.57 -25.01 4.98
N PHE A 199 6.26 -24.24 5.84
CA PHE A 199 6.45 -24.51 7.26
C PHE A 199 5.44 -23.74 8.12
N ALA A 200 5.03 -24.41 9.19
CA ALA A 200 4.61 -23.77 10.44
C ALA A 200 5.64 -24.13 11.52
N TRP A 201 6.29 -23.11 12.10
CA TRP A 201 7.15 -23.26 13.27
C TRP A 201 6.33 -23.00 14.52
N PHE A 202 6.60 -23.72 15.60
CA PHE A 202 5.84 -23.66 16.84
C PHE A 202 6.75 -23.54 18.06
N GLU A 203 6.42 -22.60 18.94
CA GLU A 203 7.02 -22.42 20.26
C GLU A 203 5.95 -22.67 21.32
N ALA A 204 6.29 -23.38 22.39
CA ALA A 204 5.31 -23.98 23.28
C ALA A 204 5.81 -24.17 24.71
N THR A 205 4.90 -23.97 25.67
CA THR A 205 5.18 -24.17 27.09
C THR A 205 4.12 -25.06 27.76
N GLY A 206 4.47 -25.67 28.90
CA GLY A 206 3.52 -26.38 29.76
C GLY A 206 3.09 -27.79 29.31
N GLY A 207 3.63 -28.33 28.21
CA GLY A 207 3.39 -29.72 27.81
C GLY A 207 4.21 -30.21 26.63
N ASP A 208 4.05 -31.49 26.29
CA ASP A 208 4.66 -32.13 25.11
C ASP A 208 3.93 -31.74 23.82
N ALA A 209 4.64 -31.67 22.69
CA ALA A 209 4.06 -31.42 21.38
C ALA A 209 3.12 -32.55 20.96
N VAL A 210 2.03 -32.19 20.28
CA VAL A 210 1.00 -33.10 19.81
C VAL A 210 0.69 -32.82 18.34
N LEU A 211 0.72 -33.87 17.52
CA LEU A 211 0.15 -33.87 16.17
C LEU A 211 -0.99 -34.87 16.14
N THR A 212 -2.18 -34.46 15.70
CA THR A 212 -3.32 -35.37 15.48
C THR A 212 -3.71 -35.36 14.02
N ALA A 213 -3.62 -36.52 13.37
CA ALA A 213 -4.10 -36.70 12.00
C ALA A 213 -5.63 -36.91 11.98
N SER A 214 -6.30 -36.28 11.03
CA SER A 214 -7.76 -36.37 10.85
C SER A 214 -8.21 -37.76 10.34
N ALA A 215 -7.35 -38.42 9.57
CA ALA A 215 -7.50 -39.79 9.11
C ALA A 215 -6.42 -40.71 9.72
N THR A 216 -6.46 -42.01 9.39
CA THR A 216 -5.34 -42.91 9.73
C THR A 216 -4.15 -42.62 8.81
N PRO A 217 -3.02 -42.11 9.33
CA PRO A 217 -1.89 -41.75 8.49
C PRO A 217 -1.07 -42.98 8.09
N ASP A 218 -0.50 -42.91 6.89
CA ASP A 218 0.72 -43.66 6.60
C ASP A 218 1.92 -42.98 7.28
N VAL A 219 2.91 -43.75 7.71
CA VAL A 219 4.09 -43.23 8.42
C VAL A 219 5.32 -43.73 7.66
N TRP A 220 5.79 -42.91 6.73
CA TRP A 220 6.89 -43.24 5.83
C TRP A 220 8.27 -42.87 6.40
N LEU A 221 8.33 -41.98 7.39
CA LEU A 221 9.55 -41.69 8.16
C LEU A 221 9.23 -41.67 9.67
N SER A 222 10.08 -42.31 10.47
CA SER A 222 10.05 -42.23 11.93
C SER A 222 11.48 -42.44 12.44
N ASP A 223 12.23 -41.34 12.54
CA ASP A 223 13.64 -41.34 12.91
C ASP A 223 13.88 -40.31 14.03
N GLY A 224 13.66 -40.75 15.26
CA GLY A 224 13.78 -39.91 16.46
C GLY A 224 12.92 -38.65 16.37
N ALA A 225 13.59 -37.50 16.29
CA ALA A 225 12.98 -36.18 16.19
C ALA A 225 12.18 -35.96 14.89
N ARG A 226 12.43 -36.74 13.83
CA ARG A 226 11.79 -36.60 12.51
C ARG A 226 10.64 -37.60 12.35
N LEU A 227 9.49 -37.10 11.90
CA LEU A 227 8.29 -37.88 11.62
C LEU A 227 7.71 -37.47 10.27
N GLY A 228 7.64 -38.41 9.32
CA GLY A 228 7.00 -38.22 8.01
C GLY A 228 5.67 -38.95 7.95
N LEU A 229 4.61 -38.22 7.59
CA LEU A 229 3.22 -38.68 7.55
C LEU A 229 2.65 -38.48 6.13
N SER A 230 1.83 -39.41 5.66
CA SER A 230 0.85 -39.10 4.60
C SER A 230 -0.54 -39.07 5.19
N VAL A 231 -1.29 -37.98 5.01
CA VAL A 231 -2.68 -37.82 5.47
C VAL A 231 -3.54 -37.35 4.30
N ASN A 232 -4.68 -38.03 4.08
CA ASN A 232 -5.63 -37.78 2.98
C ASN A 232 -5.05 -37.75 1.54
N GLY A 233 -3.76 -38.06 1.36
CA GLY A 233 -3.05 -38.02 0.08
C GLY A 233 -1.82 -37.10 0.11
N HIS A 234 -1.77 -36.19 1.08
CA HIS A 234 -0.76 -35.14 1.23
C HIS A 234 0.36 -35.56 2.17
N ASP A 235 1.59 -35.12 1.90
CA ASP A 235 2.77 -35.50 2.67
C ASP A 235 3.26 -34.37 3.58
N TYR A 236 3.56 -34.73 4.82
CA TYR A 236 4.03 -33.83 5.86
C TYR A 236 5.27 -34.37 6.54
N VAL A 237 6.18 -33.49 6.93
CA VAL A 237 7.30 -33.81 7.82
C VAL A 237 7.27 -32.92 9.06
N ALA A 238 7.45 -33.53 10.23
CA ALA A 238 7.49 -32.83 11.50
C ALA A 238 8.81 -33.07 12.23
N PHE A 239 9.29 -32.04 12.91
CA PHE A 239 10.58 -31.99 13.59
C PHE A 239 10.38 -31.57 15.05
N ALA A 240 10.71 -32.46 15.98
CA ALA A 240 10.77 -32.18 17.41
C ALA A 240 12.21 -31.77 17.82
N PRO A 241 12.47 -31.33 19.06
CA PRO A 241 13.82 -30.96 19.49
C PRO A 241 14.84 -32.10 19.29
N PRO A 242 16.11 -31.80 18.90
CA PRO A 242 17.12 -32.83 18.69
C PRO A 242 17.32 -33.75 19.89
N GLY A 243 17.16 -35.06 19.66
CA GLY A 243 17.22 -36.08 20.71
C GLY A 243 15.87 -36.43 21.35
N ALA A 244 14.80 -35.69 21.05
CA ALA A 244 13.43 -36.12 21.31
C ALA A 244 13.03 -37.30 20.39
N SER A 245 11.86 -37.87 20.61
CA SER A 245 11.31 -38.91 19.72
C SER A 245 9.79 -38.88 19.69
N TRP A 246 9.22 -38.93 18.48
CA TRP A 246 7.78 -39.03 18.29
C TRP A 246 7.25 -40.41 18.70
N THR A 247 6.15 -40.42 19.45
CA THR A 247 5.48 -41.64 19.92
C THR A 247 4.03 -41.66 19.45
N ARG A 248 3.57 -42.77 18.85
CA ARG A 248 2.24 -42.89 18.22
C ARG A 248 1.21 -43.56 19.14
N SER A 249 0.04 -42.95 19.25
CA SER A 249 -1.17 -43.52 19.87
C SER A 249 -2.38 -43.29 18.93
N GLY A 250 -2.71 -44.31 18.12
CA GLY A 250 -3.78 -44.19 17.12
C GLY A 250 -3.40 -43.25 15.96
N THR A 251 -4.12 -42.13 15.85
CA THR A 251 -3.82 -41.03 14.90
C THR A 251 -3.09 -39.86 15.55
N THR A 252 -2.85 -39.91 16.87
CA THR A 252 -2.10 -38.90 17.62
C THR A 252 -0.63 -39.30 17.76
N PHE A 253 0.27 -38.33 17.62
CA PHE A 253 1.70 -38.45 17.85
C PHE A 253 2.12 -37.42 18.88
N THR A 254 2.96 -37.82 19.83
CA THR A 254 3.47 -36.93 20.89
C THR A 254 4.97 -37.00 21.00
N ALA A 255 5.63 -35.85 21.10
CA ALA A 255 7.07 -35.73 21.31
C ALA A 255 7.37 -34.80 22.49
N PRO A 256 8.29 -35.19 23.41
CA PRO A 256 8.63 -34.35 24.54
C PRO A 256 9.42 -33.12 24.10
N LEU A 257 8.95 -31.94 24.50
CA LEU A 257 9.62 -30.65 24.21
C LEU A 257 10.71 -30.29 25.21
N GLY A 258 10.77 -31.00 26.35
CA GLY A 258 11.80 -30.81 27.36
C GLY A 258 11.83 -29.39 27.92
N GLY A 259 13.03 -28.80 27.93
CA GLY A 259 13.23 -27.37 28.20
C GLY A 259 13.50 -26.55 26.94
N ASP A 260 13.44 -27.17 25.76
CA ASP A 260 13.77 -26.57 24.48
C ASP A 260 12.55 -25.84 23.91
N GLY A 261 11.36 -26.44 24.05
CA GLY A 261 10.09 -25.72 23.91
C GLY A 261 9.63 -25.45 22.48
N PHE A 262 10.21 -26.09 21.46
CA PHE A 262 9.86 -25.82 20.05
C PHE A 262 9.64 -27.09 19.21
N PHE A 263 8.89 -26.97 18.13
CA PHE A 263 8.78 -27.98 17.06
C PHE A 263 8.34 -27.31 15.75
N SER A 264 8.45 -28.02 14.62
CA SER A 264 7.92 -27.52 13.34
C SER A 264 7.22 -28.61 12.54
N VAL A 265 6.37 -28.19 11.61
CA VAL A 265 5.68 -29.05 10.64
C VAL A 265 5.78 -28.38 9.28
N ALA A 266 6.24 -29.11 8.26
CA ALA A 266 6.15 -28.69 6.87
C ALA A 266 5.22 -29.59 6.07
N VAL A 267 4.51 -29.00 5.11
CA VAL A 267 3.95 -29.74 3.98
C VAL A 267 5.05 -29.93 2.91
N LEU A 268 5.18 -31.14 2.38
CA LEU A 268 6.11 -31.44 1.28
C LEU A 268 5.43 -31.24 -0.07
N PRO A 269 6.17 -30.82 -1.12
CA PRO A 269 5.60 -30.59 -2.44
C PRO A 269 5.12 -31.90 -3.09
N ASP A 270 4.23 -31.75 -4.08
CA ASP A 270 3.68 -32.86 -4.84
C ASP A 270 4.79 -33.58 -5.60
N GLY A 271 4.83 -34.91 -5.48
CA GLY A 271 5.91 -35.71 -6.09
C GLY A 271 5.78 -37.21 -5.88
N ASP A 272 6.69 -37.96 -6.52
CA ASP A 272 6.76 -39.41 -6.40
C ASP A 272 7.02 -39.85 -4.95
N ALA A 273 6.34 -40.92 -4.49
CA ALA A 273 6.49 -41.40 -3.12
C ALA A 273 7.93 -41.82 -2.74
N SER A 274 8.82 -42.01 -3.72
CA SER A 274 10.25 -42.24 -3.52
C SER A 274 11.08 -41.00 -3.20
N SER A 275 10.65 -39.78 -3.53
CA SER A 275 11.41 -38.54 -3.28
C SER A 275 11.13 -37.92 -1.91
N ARG A 276 10.05 -38.31 -1.22
CA ARG A 276 9.62 -37.75 0.07
C ARG A 276 10.72 -37.73 1.15
N ALA A 277 11.54 -38.77 1.20
CA ALA A 277 12.65 -38.86 2.15
C ALA A 277 13.77 -37.85 1.83
N ASP A 278 14.09 -37.69 0.54
CA ASP A 278 15.09 -36.74 0.06
C ASP A 278 14.59 -35.29 0.25
N LEU A 279 13.31 -35.02 -0.02
CA LEU A 279 12.65 -33.74 0.27
C LEU A 279 12.65 -33.44 1.78
N ALA A 280 12.34 -34.43 2.62
CA ALA A 280 12.40 -34.29 4.07
C ALA A 280 13.83 -34.04 4.59
N ASP A 281 14.88 -34.47 3.88
CA ASP A 281 16.28 -34.13 4.17
C ASP A 281 16.59 -32.69 3.74
N VAL A 282 16.17 -32.24 2.55
CA VAL A 282 16.30 -30.85 2.09
C VAL A 282 15.63 -29.85 3.04
N PHE A 283 14.46 -30.21 3.58
CA PHE A 283 13.70 -29.36 4.49
C PHE A 283 14.28 -29.37 5.93
N ALA A 284 15.17 -30.31 6.28
CA ALA A 284 15.63 -30.48 7.67
C ALA A 284 16.45 -29.30 8.22
N ASP A 285 17.15 -28.55 7.35
CA ASP A 285 17.99 -27.42 7.76
C ASP A 285 17.14 -26.20 8.17
N ALA A 286 16.05 -25.93 7.44
CA ALA A 286 15.10 -24.85 7.74
C ALA A 286 14.16 -25.17 8.92
N ALA A 287 14.04 -26.45 9.30
CA ALA A 287 13.08 -26.92 10.28
C ALA A 287 13.25 -26.33 11.69
N TYR A 288 14.44 -25.82 12.01
CA TYR A 288 14.77 -25.20 13.30
C TYR A 288 15.08 -23.71 13.19
N SER A 289 14.79 -23.11 12.03
CA SER A 289 15.09 -21.72 11.69
C SER A 289 13.78 -20.99 11.34
N PRO A 290 12.93 -20.66 12.32
CA PRO A 290 11.73 -19.88 12.08
C PRO A 290 12.06 -18.57 11.36
N VAL A 291 11.22 -18.22 10.38
CA VAL A 291 11.24 -16.89 9.75
C VAL A 291 10.75 -15.88 10.79
N THR A 292 11.59 -14.90 11.13
CA THR A 292 11.33 -13.87 12.15
C THR A 292 11.24 -12.46 11.56
N GLY A 293 11.51 -12.30 10.27
CA GLY A 293 11.40 -11.03 9.56
C GLY A 293 11.17 -11.28 8.07
N THR A 294 10.31 -10.48 7.44
CA THR A 294 10.16 -10.47 5.97
C THR A 294 10.02 -9.05 5.47
N THR A 295 10.73 -8.71 4.40
CA THR A 295 10.57 -7.41 3.70
C THR A 295 10.49 -7.61 2.20
N ALA A 296 9.56 -6.89 1.56
CA ALA A 296 9.51 -6.68 0.12
C ALA A 296 10.05 -5.27 -0.16
N ASP A 297 11.30 -5.21 -0.64
CA ASP A 297 11.98 -3.96 -0.98
C ASP A 297 12.05 -3.82 -2.50
N TYR A 298 11.46 -2.74 -3.04
CA TYR A 298 11.38 -2.50 -4.47
C TYR A 298 12.25 -1.33 -4.93
N ALA A 299 12.63 -1.34 -6.21
CA ALA A 299 13.30 -0.23 -6.88
C ALA A 299 12.86 -0.16 -8.36
N TYR A 300 12.58 1.05 -8.82
CA TYR A 300 12.32 1.35 -10.23
C TYR A 300 13.58 1.92 -10.90
N ASP A 301 14.03 1.29 -11.98
CA ASP A 301 15.03 1.85 -12.89
C ASP A 301 14.31 2.48 -14.07
N GLU A 302 14.11 3.80 -13.99
CA GLU A 302 13.44 4.61 -15.00
C GLU A 302 14.08 4.49 -16.39
N ALA A 303 15.42 4.47 -16.47
CA ALA A 303 16.13 4.43 -17.75
C ALA A 303 15.99 3.10 -18.50
N THR A 304 15.60 2.01 -17.81
CA THR A 304 15.32 0.71 -18.43
C THR A 304 13.87 0.26 -18.30
N SER A 305 13.05 1.05 -17.58
CA SER A 305 11.70 0.74 -17.13
C SER A 305 11.57 -0.61 -16.42
N ARG A 306 12.54 -0.97 -15.57
CA ARG A 306 12.56 -2.23 -14.80
C ARG A 306 12.13 -2.00 -13.36
N VAL A 307 11.25 -2.86 -12.85
CA VAL A 307 10.88 -2.93 -11.43
C VAL A 307 11.57 -4.15 -10.83
N THR A 308 12.49 -3.92 -9.90
CA THR A 308 13.18 -4.97 -9.16
C THR A 308 12.59 -5.05 -7.76
N THR A 309 12.10 -6.23 -7.35
CA THR A 309 11.57 -6.45 -5.99
C THR A 309 12.36 -7.58 -5.32
N ARG A 310 12.97 -7.28 -4.18
CA ARG A 310 13.68 -8.24 -3.34
C ARG A 310 12.78 -8.66 -2.19
N TYR A 311 12.51 -9.96 -2.10
CA TYR A 311 11.77 -10.59 -1.02
C TYR A 311 12.79 -11.19 -0.05
N ALA A 312 13.04 -10.53 1.08
CA ALA A 312 13.94 -11.00 2.13
C ALA A 312 13.20 -11.84 3.17
N LEU A 313 13.88 -12.86 3.70
CA LEU A 313 13.41 -13.85 4.66
C LEU A 313 14.47 -13.97 5.76
N GLU A 314 14.33 -13.18 6.83
CA GLU A 314 15.18 -13.29 8.01
C GLU A 314 14.76 -14.50 8.84
N THR A 315 15.71 -15.36 9.19
CA THR A 315 15.49 -16.56 10.00
C THR A 315 16.31 -16.50 11.28
N THR A 316 15.72 -16.88 12.42
CA THR A 316 16.44 -16.99 13.70
C THR A 316 16.54 -18.45 14.15
N PRO A 317 17.68 -19.15 13.94
CA PRO A 317 17.84 -20.54 14.36
C PRO A 317 17.70 -20.75 15.87
N TRP A 318 16.84 -21.68 16.29
CA TRP A 318 16.66 -22.00 17.71
C TRP A 318 17.98 -22.55 18.33
N PRO A 319 18.38 -22.09 19.54
CA PRO A 319 19.69 -22.42 20.10
C PRO A 319 19.98 -23.92 20.24
N GLY A 320 21.17 -24.35 19.82
CA GLY A 320 21.64 -25.73 20.00
C GLY A 320 21.06 -26.75 19.01
N THR A 321 20.20 -26.33 18.07
CA THR A 321 19.61 -27.22 17.06
C THR A 321 20.57 -27.56 15.91
N GLY A 322 21.45 -26.62 15.56
CA GLY A 322 22.27 -26.70 14.35
C GLY A 322 21.55 -26.20 13.08
N GLY A 323 20.39 -25.55 13.21
CA GLY A 323 19.74 -24.85 12.11
C GLY A 323 20.64 -23.80 11.46
N SER A 324 20.44 -23.58 10.16
CA SER A 324 21.18 -22.62 9.35
C SER A 324 20.37 -21.36 9.07
N ASP A 325 21.03 -20.33 8.54
CA ASP A 325 20.35 -19.22 7.89
C ASP A 325 19.59 -19.71 6.65
N GLY A 326 18.42 -19.10 6.38
CA GLY A 326 17.60 -19.39 5.20
C GLY A 326 16.54 -20.47 5.40
N THR A 327 15.58 -20.50 4.47
CA THR A 327 14.34 -21.30 4.56
C THR A 327 13.95 -21.93 3.22
N VAL A 328 12.77 -22.55 3.17
CA VAL A 328 12.10 -23.00 1.94
C VAL A 328 10.94 -22.04 1.64
N ALA A 329 10.83 -21.58 0.39
CA ALA A 329 9.71 -20.76 -0.07
C ALA A 329 9.07 -21.34 -1.35
N ALA A 330 7.77 -21.17 -1.47
CA ALA A 330 6.95 -21.55 -2.60
C ALA A 330 6.46 -20.28 -3.30
N LEU A 331 7.07 -19.96 -4.44
CA LEU A 331 6.77 -18.77 -5.22
C LEU A 331 5.49 -18.96 -6.04
N TYR A 332 4.61 -17.96 -6.00
CA TYR A 332 3.43 -17.91 -6.87
C TYR A 332 3.84 -17.77 -8.34
N PRO A 333 3.00 -18.19 -9.31
CA PRO A 333 3.31 -18.09 -10.74
C PRO A 333 3.64 -16.68 -11.25
N HIS A 334 3.14 -15.61 -10.63
CA HIS A 334 3.53 -14.24 -11.01
C HIS A 334 4.98 -13.93 -10.57
N GLN A 335 5.42 -14.39 -9.40
CA GLN A 335 6.79 -14.23 -8.91
C GLN A 335 7.76 -15.11 -9.70
N ALA A 336 7.41 -16.39 -9.88
CA ALA A 336 8.26 -17.38 -10.56
C ALA A 336 8.56 -17.01 -12.02
N ALA A 337 7.61 -16.35 -12.70
CA ALA A 337 7.78 -15.89 -14.08
C ALA A 337 8.84 -14.78 -14.25
N TYR A 338 9.14 -14.02 -13.18
CA TYR A 338 10.08 -12.91 -13.18
C TYR A 338 11.28 -13.12 -12.25
N LEU A 339 11.47 -14.34 -11.73
CA LEU A 339 12.59 -14.69 -10.85
C LEU A 339 13.94 -14.43 -11.54
N ASP A 340 14.77 -13.57 -10.94
CA ASP A 340 16.11 -13.24 -11.40
C ASP A 340 17.18 -13.76 -10.43
N GLY A 341 18.11 -14.57 -10.93
CA GLY A 341 19.15 -15.21 -10.13
C GLY A 341 18.61 -16.26 -9.14
N GLY A 342 19.27 -16.36 -7.97
CA GLY A 342 18.94 -17.34 -6.93
C GLY A 342 19.43 -18.77 -7.21
N PRO A 343 19.12 -19.73 -6.31
CA PRO A 343 19.32 -21.15 -6.56
C PRO A 343 18.32 -21.68 -7.60
N ALA A 344 18.65 -22.81 -8.25
CA ALA A 344 17.72 -23.49 -9.13
C ALA A 344 16.51 -24.02 -8.33
N PRO A 345 15.27 -23.88 -8.84
CA PRO A 345 14.10 -24.50 -8.25
C PRO A 345 14.22 -26.02 -8.11
N LEU A 346 13.48 -26.57 -7.15
CA LEU A 346 13.35 -28.02 -6.99
C LEU A 346 12.52 -28.63 -8.14
N ASP A 347 12.77 -29.91 -8.45
CA ASP A 347 11.99 -30.72 -9.40
C ASP A 347 10.70 -31.25 -8.74
N ALA A 348 9.96 -30.34 -8.08
CA ALA A 348 8.69 -30.57 -7.39
C ALA A 348 7.96 -29.22 -7.18
N THR A 349 6.63 -29.22 -7.29
CA THR A 349 5.77 -28.03 -7.15
C THR A 349 4.70 -28.25 -6.08
N TYR A 350 3.99 -27.20 -5.71
CA TYR A 350 2.74 -27.34 -4.94
C TYR A 350 1.54 -26.94 -5.81
N THR A 351 0.57 -27.83 -5.99
CA THR A 351 -0.76 -27.48 -6.52
C THR A 351 -1.42 -26.40 -5.64
N SER A 352 -1.95 -25.32 -6.21
CA SER A 352 -2.65 -24.28 -5.44
C SER A 352 -3.82 -23.63 -6.20
N ALA A 353 -4.58 -22.80 -5.50
CA ALA A 353 -5.64 -21.95 -6.05
C ALA A 353 -5.16 -20.87 -7.06
N ARG A 354 -3.84 -20.75 -7.25
CA ARG A 354 -3.16 -19.80 -8.14
C ARG A 354 -2.37 -20.49 -9.25
N GLY A 355 -2.56 -21.79 -9.45
CA GLY A 355 -1.68 -22.65 -10.26
C GLY A 355 -0.51 -23.23 -9.45
N ASP A 356 0.42 -23.91 -10.12
CA ASP A 356 1.55 -24.58 -9.47
C ASP A 356 2.57 -23.60 -8.88
N LEU A 357 2.88 -23.75 -7.58
CA LEU A 357 3.91 -22.96 -6.89
C LEU A 357 5.31 -23.53 -7.13
N THR A 358 6.26 -22.66 -7.44
CA THR A 358 7.66 -23.02 -7.71
C THR A 358 8.47 -23.03 -6.40
N VAL A 359 9.17 -24.12 -6.08
CA VAL A 359 9.84 -24.26 -4.77
C VAL A 359 11.33 -23.90 -4.83
N LEU A 360 11.75 -22.96 -3.98
CA LEU A 360 13.14 -22.63 -3.68
C LEU A 360 13.50 -23.10 -2.27
N ALA A 361 14.71 -23.62 -2.06
CA ALA A 361 15.17 -24.12 -0.76
C ALA A 361 16.57 -23.60 -0.41
N GLY A 362 16.80 -23.36 0.88
CA GLY A 362 18.05 -22.81 1.40
C GLY A 362 18.26 -21.35 1.04
N ILE A 363 17.17 -20.54 1.02
CA ILE A 363 17.22 -19.12 0.65
C ILE A 363 16.94 -18.20 1.84
N ASP A 364 17.71 -17.12 1.93
CA ASP A 364 17.46 -15.94 2.78
C ASP A 364 16.72 -14.83 2.02
N ALA A 365 16.61 -14.95 0.69
CA ALA A 365 15.84 -14.07 -0.17
C ALA A 365 15.64 -14.65 -1.58
N PHE A 366 14.71 -14.07 -2.33
CA PHE A 366 14.68 -14.13 -3.80
C PHE A 366 14.44 -12.73 -4.39
N THR A 367 14.54 -12.60 -5.71
CA THR A 367 14.35 -11.32 -6.40
C THR A 367 13.58 -11.53 -7.68
N THR A 368 12.58 -10.68 -7.93
CA THR A 368 11.85 -10.62 -9.18
C THR A 368 12.23 -9.36 -9.95
N VAL A 369 12.31 -9.43 -11.28
CA VAL A 369 12.48 -8.24 -12.13
C VAL A 369 11.52 -8.28 -13.33
N ASP A 370 10.42 -7.53 -13.24
CA ASP A 370 9.49 -7.29 -14.35
C ASP A 370 9.77 -5.91 -14.99
N THR A 371 9.10 -5.66 -16.10
CA THR A 371 9.21 -4.46 -16.92
C THR A 371 7.92 -3.64 -16.79
N PHE A 372 8.01 -2.44 -16.25
CA PHE A 372 6.91 -1.49 -16.36
C PHE A 372 6.79 -1.07 -17.83
N ARG A 373 5.59 -1.19 -18.40
CA ARG A 373 5.33 -0.94 -19.84
C ARG A 373 4.62 0.40 -20.08
N GLY A 374 4.67 1.29 -19.08
CA GLY A 374 4.12 2.64 -19.13
C GLY A 374 2.60 2.72 -18.92
N VAL A 375 2.16 3.94 -18.61
CA VAL A 375 0.75 4.35 -18.56
C VAL A 375 0.57 5.67 -19.32
N LEU A 376 -0.67 6.04 -19.63
CA LEU A 376 -1.01 7.36 -20.16
C LEU A 376 -2.12 8.01 -19.31
N PRO A 377 -2.21 9.35 -19.23
CA PRO A 377 -3.41 10.02 -18.68
C PRO A 377 -4.66 9.77 -19.53
N GLU A 378 -4.49 9.69 -20.85
CA GLU A 378 -5.51 9.43 -21.87
C GLU A 378 -4.82 9.04 -23.20
N VAL A 379 -5.48 8.26 -24.06
CA VAL A 379 -4.92 7.93 -25.39
C VAL A 379 -4.90 9.17 -26.30
N PRO A 380 -3.91 9.32 -27.19
CA PRO A 380 -3.76 10.52 -28.02
C PRO A 380 -4.82 10.58 -29.13
N ALA A 381 -5.31 11.79 -29.45
CA ALA A 381 -6.35 12.02 -30.45
C ALA A 381 -5.91 11.87 -31.93
N VAL A 382 -5.17 10.82 -32.27
CA VAL A 382 -4.66 10.58 -33.63
C VAL A 382 -5.77 10.43 -34.69
N ALA A 383 -6.90 9.83 -34.31
CA ALA A 383 -8.10 9.70 -35.15
C ALA A 383 -9.14 10.79 -34.84
N THR A 384 -9.30 11.16 -33.56
CA THR A 384 -10.35 12.08 -33.12
C THR A 384 -9.95 13.55 -33.07
N GLY A 385 -8.70 13.89 -33.37
CA GLY A 385 -8.19 15.27 -33.38
C GLY A 385 -8.66 16.11 -34.57
N ALA A 386 -9.07 15.49 -35.69
CA ALA A 386 -9.55 16.19 -36.87
C ALA A 386 -10.64 15.41 -37.64
N GLY A 387 -11.24 16.05 -38.66
CA GLY A 387 -12.13 15.38 -39.60
C GLY A 387 -13.51 15.01 -39.05
N ALA A 388 -14.06 13.89 -39.53
CA ALA A 388 -15.43 13.46 -39.23
C ALA A 388 -15.57 12.85 -37.82
N ASP A 389 -14.55 12.14 -37.35
CA ASP A 389 -14.56 11.55 -36.01
C ASP A 389 -14.38 12.65 -34.94
N ARG A 390 -13.55 13.69 -35.19
CA ARG A 390 -13.54 14.93 -34.37
C ARG A 390 -14.93 15.53 -34.20
N ALA A 391 -15.64 15.75 -35.30
CA ALA A 391 -16.98 16.35 -35.26
C ALA A 391 -18.01 15.45 -34.55
N THR A 392 -17.82 14.13 -34.60
CA THR A 392 -18.66 13.16 -33.86
C THR A 392 -18.37 13.24 -32.36
N LEU A 393 -17.08 13.28 -31.98
CA LEU A 393 -16.64 13.44 -30.59
C LEU A 393 -17.07 14.78 -29.98
N GLU A 394 -16.99 15.89 -30.73
CA GLU A 394 -17.56 17.19 -30.30
C GLU A 394 -19.05 17.07 -30.00
N GLY A 395 -19.80 16.36 -30.85
CA GLY A 395 -21.23 16.12 -30.63
C GLY A 395 -21.54 15.29 -29.38
N PHE A 396 -20.65 14.41 -28.92
CA PHE A 396 -20.79 13.69 -27.65
C PHE A 396 -20.33 14.53 -26.45
N LEU A 397 -19.23 15.27 -26.58
CA LEU A 397 -18.77 16.21 -25.57
C LEU A 397 -19.83 17.29 -25.28
N ASP A 398 -20.50 17.82 -26.30
CA ASP A 398 -21.60 18.78 -26.15
C ASP A 398 -22.83 18.21 -25.40
N GLN A 399 -23.02 16.88 -25.38
CA GLN A 399 -24.13 16.24 -24.63
C GLN A 399 -23.86 16.19 -23.13
N VAL A 400 -22.59 16.12 -22.71
CA VAL A 400 -22.17 16.06 -21.30
C VAL A 400 -21.67 17.40 -20.76
N ALA A 401 -21.54 18.43 -21.61
CA ALA A 401 -20.99 19.75 -21.25
C ALA A 401 -21.77 20.52 -20.16
N ALA A 402 -22.99 20.09 -19.81
CA ALA A 402 -23.80 20.70 -18.75
C ALA A 402 -23.88 19.86 -17.46
N ASP A 403 -23.32 18.64 -17.47
CA ASP A 403 -23.24 17.72 -16.33
C ASP A 403 -22.11 16.68 -16.59
N PRO A 404 -20.83 17.10 -16.52
CA PRO A 404 -19.69 16.22 -16.74
C PRO A 404 -19.50 15.21 -15.60
N LEU A 405 -20.00 15.49 -14.39
CA LEU A 405 -20.02 14.56 -13.26
C LEU A 405 -21.11 13.48 -13.40
N ASP A 406 -22.35 13.83 -13.74
CA ASP A 406 -23.54 12.95 -13.81
C ASP A 406 -23.78 12.13 -12.52
N GLN A 407 -23.40 12.73 -11.38
CA GLN A 407 -23.24 12.10 -10.07
C GLN A 407 -24.51 11.34 -9.62
N ARG A 408 -24.35 10.06 -9.28
CA ARG A 408 -25.45 9.14 -8.91
C ARG A 408 -25.66 8.96 -7.41
N GLY A 409 -24.63 9.20 -6.60
CA GLY A 409 -24.63 9.05 -5.14
C GLY A 409 -23.68 10.04 -4.47
N ASN A 410 -23.89 10.28 -3.18
CA ASN A 410 -23.11 11.23 -2.37
C ASN A 410 -22.06 10.54 -1.47
N ASP A 411 -22.02 9.22 -1.48
CA ASP A 411 -21.00 8.41 -0.81
C ASP A 411 -19.68 8.42 -1.57
N THR A 412 -18.64 7.89 -0.95
CA THR A 412 -17.27 7.88 -1.49
C THR A 412 -17.18 7.17 -2.85
N TYR A 413 -17.77 5.99 -3.02
CA TYR A 413 -17.72 5.24 -4.29
C TYR A 413 -18.40 6.01 -5.44
N TRP A 414 -19.66 6.39 -5.27
CA TRP A 414 -20.43 7.05 -6.34
C TRP A 414 -19.98 8.49 -6.63
N THR A 415 -19.34 9.16 -5.66
CA THR A 415 -18.60 10.40 -5.91
C THR A 415 -17.33 10.10 -6.72
N GLY A 416 -16.57 9.05 -6.35
CA GLY A 416 -15.38 8.60 -7.06
C GLY A 416 -15.64 8.35 -8.55
N LYS A 417 -16.65 7.55 -8.90
CA LYS A 417 -17.03 7.30 -10.31
C LYS A 417 -17.37 8.59 -11.07
N ALA A 418 -18.06 9.53 -10.43
CA ALA A 418 -18.38 10.83 -11.03
C ALA A 418 -17.12 11.68 -11.29
N LEU A 419 -16.18 11.70 -10.34
CA LEU A 419 -14.87 12.34 -10.50
C LEU A 419 -14.06 11.71 -11.64
N GLY A 420 -14.01 10.36 -11.72
CA GLY A 420 -13.36 9.63 -12.82
C GLY A 420 -13.96 9.92 -14.19
N ARG A 421 -15.29 10.01 -14.28
CA ARG A 421 -16.01 10.38 -15.51
C ARG A 421 -15.67 11.80 -15.96
N ALA A 422 -15.72 12.76 -15.05
CA ALA A 422 -15.44 14.16 -15.36
C ALA A 422 -13.98 14.39 -15.77
N THR A 423 -13.03 13.67 -15.17
CA THR A 423 -11.60 13.81 -15.51
C THR A 423 -11.29 13.27 -16.90
N ARG A 424 -11.88 12.14 -17.33
CA ARG A 424 -11.78 11.70 -18.74
C ARG A 424 -12.35 12.74 -19.73
N ILE A 425 -13.45 13.43 -19.37
CA ILE A 425 -13.97 14.54 -20.18
C ILE A 425 -12.99 15.72 -20.24
N VAL A 426 -12.31 16.05 -19.14
CA VAL A 426 -11.26 17.07 -19.06
C VAL A 426 -10.07 16.71 -19.96
N GLU A 427 -9.54 15.49 -19.85
CA GLU A 427 -8.43 14.97 -20.67
C GLU A 427 -8.71 15.17 -22.17
N ILE A 428 -9.85 14.66 -22.62
CA ILE A 428 -10.28 14.72 -24.02
C ILE A 428 -10.52 16.16 -24.46
N ALA A 429 -11.16 16.99 -23.63
CA ALA A 429 -11.42 18.39 -23.96
C ALA A 429 -10.12 19.20 -24.11
N ASP A 430 -9.08 18.89 -23.32
CA ASP A 430 -7.77 19.53 -23.40
C ASP A 430 -6.99 19.12 -24.67
N GLN A 431 -6.87 17.82 -24.95
CA GLN A 431 -6.24 17.29 -26.17
C GLN A 431 -6.81 17.94 -27.45
N LEU A 432 -8.09 18.33 -27.40
CA LEU A 432 -8.87 18.83 -28.52
C LEU A 432 -9.04 20.35 -28.54
N GLY A 433 -8.40 21.08 -27.61
CA GLY A 433 -8.41 22.53 -27.51
C GLY A 433 -9.77 23.13 -27.11
N ARG A 434 -10.67 22.36 -26.50
CA ARG A 434 -11.99 22.82 -26.02
C ARG A 434 -11.90 23.43 -24.62
N THR A 435 -11.01 24.41 -24.43
CA THR A 435 -10.67 25.02 -23.12
C THR A 435 -11.91 25.38 -22.31
N ALA A 436 -12.89 26.08 -22.88
CA ALA A 436 -14.11 26.48 -22.16
C ALA A 436 -14.95 25.31 -21.60
N GLN A 437 -14.88 24.10 -22.18
CA GLN A 437 -15.52 22.91 -21.61
C GLN A 437 -14.61 22.22 -20.59
N ARG A 438 -13.31 22.10 -20.90
CA ARG A 438 -12.29 21.56 -20.01
C ARG A 438 -12.30 22.31 -18.66
N ASP A 439 -12.27 23.64 -18.71
CA ASP A 439 -12.23 24.51 -17.55
C ASP A 439 -13.51 24.38 -16.70
N ALA A 440 -14.68 24.28 -17.33
CA ALA A 440 -15.95 24.08 -16.63
C ALA A 440 -16.02 22.73 -15.91
N ALA A 441 -15.52 21.64 -16.53
CA ALA A 441 -15.46 20.33 -15.90
C ALA A 441 -14.38 20.27 -14.79
N LEU A 442 -13.23 20.94 -14.97
CA LEU A 442 -12.21 21.11 -13.94
C LEU A 442 -12.72 21.88 -12.72
N ASP A 443 -13.51 22.94 -12.92
CA ASP A 443 -14.10 23.71 -11.83
C ASP A 443 -15.10 22.87 -11.00
N GLU A 444 -15.85 21.96 -11.62
CA GLU A 444 -16.70 21.00 -10.91
C GLU A 444 -15.87 19.97 -10.12
N VAL A 445 -14.84 19.39 -10.73
CA VAL A 445 -13.90 18.45 -10.06
C VAL A 445 -13.23 19.12 -8.86
N ARG A 446 -12.65 20.32 -9.05
CA ARG A 446 -12.05 21.15 -8.00
C ARG A 446 -13.04 21.41 -6.87
N THR A 447 -14.25 21.86 -7.19
CA THR A 447 -15.26 22.19 -6.18
C THR A 447 -15.60 20.97 -5.34
N LEU A 448 -15.76 19.80 -5.97
CA LEU A 448 -16.13 18.56 -5.29
C LEU A 448 -14.98 18.00 -4.44
N LEU A 449 -13.75 17.96 -4.95
CA LEU A 449 -12.56 17.56 -4.18
C LEU A 449 -12.31 18.50 -3.00
N THR A 450 -12.40 19.82 -3.20
CA THR A 450 -12.22 20.83 -2.15
C THR A 450 -13.28 20.70 -1.06
N ASP A 451 -14.53 20.40 -1.41
CA ASP A 451 -15.59 20.09 -0.45
C ASP A 451 -15.20 18.86 0.39
N TRP A 452 -14.90 17.72 -0.24
CA TRP A 452 -14.50 16.49 0.45
C TRP A 452 -13.27 16.64 1.35
N PHE A 453 -12.26 17.40 0.90
CA PHE A 453 -11.02 17.66 1.63
C PHE A 453 -11.10 18.81 2.64
N THR A 454 -12.31 19.33 2.93
CA THR A 454 -12.52 20.36 3.95
C THR A 454 -13.53 19.90 5.01
N ALA A 455 -13.00 19.44 6.15
CA ALA A 455 -13.78 19.26 7.37
C ALA A 455 -14.23 20.61 7.96
N SER A 456 -15.37 20.60 8.67
CA SER A 456 -15.80 21.72 9.49
C SER A 456 -16.70 21.23 10.64
N PRO A 457 -16.79 21.96 11.77
CA PRO A 457 -17.53 21.52 12.95
C PRO A 457 -18.99 21.14 12.63
N GLY A 458 -19.33 19.86 12.81
CA GLY A 458 -20.67 19.33 12.54
C GLY A 458 -21.00 19.02 11.08
N LYS A 459 -19.99 18.98 10.19
CA LYS A 459 -20.14 18.44 8.83
C LYS A 459 -20.28 16.90 8.91
N THR A 460 -21.29 16.34 8.24
CA THR A 460 -21.61 14.89 8.32
C THR A 460 -21.68 14.19 6.97
N GLU A 461 -21.47 14.91 5.88
CA GLU A 461 -21.43 14.40 4.51
C GLU A 461 -20.28 15.10 3.79
N ARG A 462 -19.62 14.40 2.86
CA ARG A 462 -18.45 14.87 2.11
C ARG A 462 -17.33 15.31 3.03
N VAL A 463 -16.95 14.43 3.95
CA VAL A 463 -15.93 14.69 4.95
C VAL A 463 -15.17 13.40 5.27
N PHE A 464 -13.85 13.51 5.39
CA PHE A 464 -13.03 12.43 5.93
C PHE A 464 -12.87 12.59 7.44
N ALA A 465 -13.08 11.50 8.18
CA ALA A 465 -12.78 11.42 9.61
C ALA A 465 -11.69 10.38 9.86
N TYR A 466 -10.77 10.68 10.76
CA TYR A 466 -9.71 9.75 11.15
C TYR A 466 -10.12 9.00 12.42
N ASP A 467 -10.26 7.67 12.30
CA ASP A 467 -10.42 6.77 13.43
C ASP A 467 -9.01 6.43 13.97
N ALA A 468 -8.71 6.94 15.16
CA ALA A 468 -7.40 6.80 15.78
C ALA A 468 -7.20 5.45 16.50
N ASP A 469 -8.28 4.72 16.79
CA ASP A 469 -8.22 3.41 17.44
C ASP A 469 -7.91 2.32 16.40
N TRP A 470 -8.49 2.42 15.20
CA TRP A 470 -8.18 1.57 14.05
C TRP A 470 -6.98 2.03 13.22
N GLY A 471 -6.62 3.32 13.27
CA GLY A 471 -5.58 3.91 12.42
C GLY A 471 -6.01 3.94 10.96
N THR A 472 -7.14 4.61 10.68
CA THR A 472 -7.72 4.68 9.33
C THR A 472 -8.50 5.96 9.06
N LEU A 473 -8.56 6.38 7.79
CA LEU A 473 -9.27 7.55 7.32
C LEU A 473 -10.53 7.14 6.56
N ILE A 474 -11.69 7.40 7.15
CA ILE A 474 -13.00 6.98 6.62
C ILE A 474 -13.72 8.19 6.01
N GLY A 475 -14.08 8.12 4.73
CA GLY A 475 -14.90 9.12 4.06
C GLY A 475 -16.39 8.89 4.25
N TYR A 476 -17.13 9.92 4.69
CA TYR A 476 -18.56 9.85 4.97
C TYR A 476 -19.42 10.65 3.99
N PRO A 477 -20.59 10.13 3.55
CA PRO A 477 -21.11 8.80 3.88
C PRO A 477 -20.30 7.68 3.20
N GLY A 478 -20.12 6.57 3.92
CA GLY A 478 -19.51 5.35 3.38
C GLY A 478 -20.52 4.54 2.55
N SER A 479 -20.00 3.56 1.82
CA SER A 479 -20.77 2.58 1.06
C SER A 479 -19.98 1.27 0.96
N TYR A 480 -20.65 0.16 0.63
CA TYR A 480 -20.05 -1.17 0.42
C TYR A 480 -19.22 -1.75 1.60
N GLY A 481 -19.28 -1.11 2.77
CA GLY A 481 -18.53 -1.49 3.97
C GLY A 481 -17.26 -0.68 4.19
N SER A 482 -17.00 0.37 3.42
CA SER A 482 -15.84 1.26 3.65
C SER A 482 -15.83 1.89 5.05
N ASP A 483 -17.00 2.15 5.65
CA ASP A 483 -17.10 2.63 7.03
C ASP A 483 -17.23 1.51 8.08
N THR A 484 -18.11 0.52 7.86
CA THR A 484 -18.41 -0.53 8.85
C THR A 484 -17.51 -1.78 8.80
N GLU A 485 -16.71 -1.93 7.76
CA GLU A 485 -15.91 -3.15 7.48
C GLU A 485 -14.47 -2.87 7.00
N LEU A 486 -14.14 -1.59 6.74
CA LEU A 486 -12.88 -1.14 6.12
C LEU A 486 -12.64 -1.80 4.74
N ASN A 487 -13.71 -2.01 3.99
CA ASN A 487 -13.64 -2.54 2.64
C ASN A 487 -13.28 -1.45 1.62
N ASP A 488 -12.65 -1.83 0.51
CA ASP A 488 -12.67 -1.08 -0.76
C ASP A 488 -12.02 0.33 -0.73
N HIS A 489 -11.10 0.63 0.20
CA HIS A 489 -10.49 1.95 0.33
C HIS A 489 -9.67 2.35 -0.91
N HIS A 490 -8.81 1.48 -1.42
CA HIS A 490 -8.14 1.64 -2.72
C HIS A 490 -9.13 1.87 -3.88
N PHE A 491 -10.22 1.10 -3.99
CA PHE A 491 -11.23 1.29 -5.05
C PHE A 491 -11.86 2.68 -4.96
N HIS A 492 -12.33 3.08 -3.78
CA HIS A 492 -13.01 4.35 -3.56
C HIS A 492 -12.05 5.53 -3.76
N TYR A 493 -10.88 5.48 -3.11
CA TYR A 493 -9.94 6.60 -3.02
C TYR A 493 -9.07 6.73 -4.27
N GLY A 494 -8.85 5.66 -5.03
CA GLY A 494 -8.15 5.70 -6.32
C GLY A 494 -8.78 6.69 -7.30
N TYR A 495 -10.11 6.83 -7.29
CA TYR A 495 -10.81 7.86 -8.06
C TYR A 495 -10.53 9.30 -7.59
N TYR A 496 -10.36 9.52 -6.29
CA TYR A 496 -10.03 10.85 -5.74
C TYR A 496 -8.58 11.22 -6.07
N VAL A 497 -7.65 10.28 -5.94
CA VAL A 497 -6.24 10.45 -6.34
C VAL A 497 -6.15 10.71 -7.85
N ALA A 498 -6.88 9.96 -8.68
CA ALA A 498 -6.91 10.16 -10.13
C ALA A 498 -7.41 11.57 -10.50
N ALA A 499 -8.46 12.03 -9.83
CA ALA A 499 -9.03 13.35 -10.07
C ALA A 499 -8.15 14.50 -9.56
N ALA A 500 -7.47 14.29 -8.42
CA ALA A 500 -6.48 15.22 -7.90
C ALA A 500 -5.27 15.32 -8.84
N ALA A 501 -4.79 14.21 -9.40
CA ALA A 501 -3.69 14.19 -10.38
C ALA A 501 -4.06 14.92 -11.69
N THR A 502 -5.24 14.66 -12.27
CA THR A 502 -5.73 15.42 -13.44
C THR A 502 -5.92 16.90 -13.10
N LEU A 503 -6.37 17.27 -11.90
CA LEU A 503 -6.51 18.67 -11.49
C LEU A 503 -5.15 19.36 -11.28
N ALA A 504 -4.18 18.70 -10.64
CA ALA A 504 -2.87 19.26 -10.28
C ALA A 504 -2.11 19.84 -11.48
N ARG A 505 -2.13 19.17 -12.64
CA ARG A 505 -1.46 19.68 -13.86
C ARG A 505 -2.12 20.92 -14.48
N PHE A 506 -3.34 21.27 -14.09
CA PHE A 506 -4.02 22.51 -14.50
C PHE A 506 -4.08 23.55 -13.37
N ASP A 507 -3.99 23.12 -12.12
CA ASP A 507 -3.86 24.00 -10.97
C ASP A 507 -2.85 23.45 -9.94
N PRO A 508 -1.56 23.78 -10.13
CA PRO A 508 -0.51 23.38 -9.20
C PRO A 508 -0.62 24.05 -7.83
N GLN A 509 -1.23 25.24 -7.74
CA GLN A 509 -1.48 25.90 -6.45
C GLN A 509 -2.50 25.11 -5.62
N TRP A 510 -3.57 24.62 -6.25
CA TRP A 510 -4.51 23.74 -5.57
C TRP A 510 -3.85 22.44 -5.10
N ALA A 511 -2.91 21.89 -5.87
CA ALA A 511 -2.13 20.72 -5.45
C ALA A 511 -1.21 21.03 -4.26
N GLN A 512 -0.57 22.21 -4.21
CA GLN A 512 0.17 22.66 -3.03
C GLN A 512 -0.75 22.88 -1.81
N ASP A 513 -1.95 23.43 -2.04
CA ASP A 513 -2.91 23.76 -0.99
C ASP A 513 -3.59 22.53 -0.38
N TYR A 514 -3.94 21.52 -1.18
CA TYR A 514 -4.75 20.35 -0.77
C TYR A 514 -4.04 19.00 -0.92
N GLY A 515 -2.84 18.94 -1.51
CA GLY A 515 -2.13 17.68 -1.78
C GLY A 515 -1.90 16.82 -0.55
N GLY A 516 -1.64 17.42 0.62
CA GLY A 516 -1.51 16.68 1.87
C GLY A 516 -2.76 15.86 2.26
N MET A 517 -3.96 16.24 1.80
CA MET A 517 -5.18 15.42 1.96
C MET A 517 -5.21 14.25 0.97
N VAL A 518 -4.72 14.44 -0.26
CA VAL A 518 -4.55 13.35 -1.25
C VAL A 518 -3.57 12.32 -0.70
N ASP A 519 -2.44 12.77 -0.17
CA ASP A 519 -1.44 11.89 0.45
C ASP A 519 -1.97 11.15 1.68
N LEU A 520 -2.99 11.67 2.39
CA LEU A 520 -3.64 10.94 3.48
C LEU A 520 -4.54 9.81 2.97
N LEU A 521 -5.24 10.01 1.85
CA LEU A 521 -5.99 8.95 1.16
C LEU A 521 -5.03 7.87 0.64
N VAL A 522 -3.88 8.27 0.10
CA VAL A 522 -2.83 7.34 -0.37
C VAL A 522 -2.26 6.53 0.80
N ARG A 523 -1.87 7.19 1.90
CA ARG A 523 -1.34 6.54 3.10
C ARG A 523 -2.32 5.55 3.72
N ASP A 524 -3.61 5.88 3.72
CA ASP A 524 -4.64 5.03 4.30
C ASP A 524 -4.91 3.77 3.46
N ALA A 525 -5.06 3.88 2.14
CA ALA A 525 -5.37 2.74 1.28
C ALA A 525 -4.14 1.88 0.96
N ASN A 526 -3.02 2.49 0.57
CA ASN A 526 -1.81 1.78 0.16
C ASN A 526 -0.55 2.61 0.46
N GLY A 527 -0.35 2.93 1.74
CA GLY A 527 0.79 3.72 2.21
C GLY A 527 2.13 2.99 2.10
N TYR A 528 3.04 3.57 1.31
CA TYR A 528 4.36 3.00 1.00
C TYR A 528 5.51 3.46 1.91
N ASP A 529 5.23 4.29 2.92
CA ASP A 529 6.23 4.73 3.91
C ASP A 529 6.19 3.81 5.14
N ARG A 530 7.30 3.11 5.42
CA ARG A 530 7.45 2.23 6.59
C ARG A 530 7.64 3.00 7.90
N ASP A 531 7.97 4.30 7.85
CA ASP A 531 8.06 5.18 9.02
C ASP A 531 6.68 5.76 9.43
N GLU A 532 5.60 5.51 8.66
CA GLU A 532 4.25 5.97 9.00
C GLU A 532 3.69 5.22 10.22
N THR A 533 3.01 5.95 11.11
CA THR A 533 2.52 5.43 12.40
C THR A 533 1.01 5.56 12.59
N ARG A 534 0.32 6.23 11.65
CA ARG A 534 -1.15 6.45 11.66
C ARG A 534 -1.92 5.43 10.84
N PHE A 535 -1.26 4.80 9.88
CA PHE A 535 -1.85 3.81 8.96
C PHE A 535 -0.91 2.59 8.89
N PRO A 536 -1.41 1.38 8.63
CA PRO A 536 -0.56 0.23 8.34
C PRO A 536 0.11 0.40 6.97
N TYR A 537 1.31 -0.17 6.82
CA TYR A 537 2.03 -0.23 5.55
C TYR A 537 1.23 -1.04 4.52
N LEU A 538 1.03 -0.47 3.32
CA LEU A 538 0.34 -1.08 2.18
C LEU A 538 -0.97 -1.82 2.57
N ARG A 539 -1.89 -1.12 3.25
CA ARG A 539 -3.12 -1.70 3.83
C ARG A 539 -3.80 -2.69 2.88
N ASP A 540 -4.21 -2.24 1.70
CA ASP A 540 -4.97 -3.07 0.76
C ASP A 540 -4.06 -4.07 0.02
N PHE A 541 -2.78 -3.77 -0.21
CA PHE A 541 -1.88 -4.53 -1.09
C PHE A 541 -1.04 -5.62 -0.40
N ASP A 542 -1.39 -6.88 -0.68
CA ASP A 542 -0.59 -8.05 -0.27
C ASP A 542 0.63 -8.21 -1.17
N VAL A 543 1.80 -7.86 -0.62
CA VAL A 543 3.08 -7.87 -1.35
C VAL A 543 3.50 -9.24 -1.86
N TYR A 544 3.02 -10.35 -1.27
CA TYR A 544 3.39 -11.70 -1.69
C TYR A 544 2.36 -12.32 -2.62
N ALA A 545 1.06 -12.12 -2.40
CA ALA A 545 0.01 -12.49 -3.37
C ALA A 545 0.07 -11.63 -4.64
N GLY A 546 0.65 -10.43 -4.55
CA GLY A 546 0.92 -9.53 -5.66
C GLY A 546 -0.31 -8.75 -6.12
N HIS A 547 -1.36 -8.66 -5.30
CA HIS A 547 -2.59 -7.94 -5.61
C HIS A 547 -3.26 -7.42 -4.33
N ASP A 548 -4.12 -6.41 -4.47
CA ASP A 548 -4.90 -5.94 -3.32
C ASP A 548 -5.95 -6.96 -2.85
N TRP A 549 -6.41 -6.80 -1.61
CA TRP A 549 -7.57 -7.46 -1.04
C TRP A 549 -8.64 -6.45 -0.64
N ALA A 550 -9.89 -6.74 -1.00
CA ALA A 550 -11.00 -5.82 -0.85
C ALA A 550 -11.60 -5.77 0.56
N SER A 551 -11.63 -6.89 1.30
CA SER A 551 -12.33 -6.92 2.59
C SER A 551 -11.41 -6.62 3.77
N GLY A 552 -11.76 -5.60 4.55
CA GLY A 552 -10.99 -5.18 5.72
C GLY A 552 -10.90 -6.22 6.83
N HIS A 553 -11.77 -7.23 6.85
CA HIS A 553 -11.80 -8.26 7.90
C HIS A 553 -11.47 -9.68 7.44
N GLY A 554 -11.42 -9.97 6.13
CA GLY A 554 -11.01 -11.27 5.56
C GLY A 554 -11.72 -12.52 6.11
N ALA A 555 -12.94 -12.40 6.64
CA ALA A 555 -13.53 -13.41 7.55
C ALA A 555 -14.49 -14.39 6.85
N PHE A 556 -14.09 -14.94 5.71
CA PHE A 556 -14.88 -15.87 4.91
C PHE A 556 -14.23 -17.25 4.85
N ALA A 557 -15.04 -18.30 4.60
CA ALA A 557 -14.55 -19.68 4.49
C ALA A 557 -13.52 -19.90 3.36
N ALA A 558 -13.42 -18.93 2.44
CA ALA A 558 -12.53 -18.88 1.28
C ALA A 558 -11.36 -17.88 1.47
N GLY A 559 -11.18 -17.32 2.68
CA GLY A 559 -10.21 -16.27 2.97
C GLY A 559 -10.68 -14.87 2.57
N ASN A 560 -9.74 -13.97 2.27
CA ASN A 560 -10.05 -12.65 1.74
C ASN A 560 -10.42 -12.72 0.23
N ASN A 561 -10.88 -11.62 -0.37
CA ASN A 561 -11.33 -11.57 -1.76
C ASN A 561 -11.00 -10.24 -2.44
N GLN A 562 -10.93 -10.23 -3.76
CA GLN A 562 -10.92 -9.02 -4.59
C GLN A 562 -11.83 -9.25 -5.81
N GLU A 563 -12.78 -8.34 -6.04
CA GLU A 563 -13.65 -8.32 -7.23
C GLU A 563 -12.99 -7.50 -8.35
N SER A 564 -13.06 -6.17 -8.27
CA SER A 564 -12.54 -5.27 -9.32
C SER A 564 -11.03 -5.07 -9.21
N SER A 565 -10.26 -5.98 -9.79
CA SER A 565 -8.80 -5.79 -9.89
C SER A 565 -8.41 -4.55 -10.69
N SER A 566 -9.28 -4.08 -11.60
CA SER A 566 -9.11 -2.84 -12.35
C SER A 566 -9.33 -1.57 -11.52
N GLU A 567 -10.20 -1.55 -10.50
CA GLU A 567 -10.29 -0.41 -9.59
C GLU A 567 -9.02 -0.29 -8.69
N GLY A 568 -8.36 -1.41 -8.34
CA GLY A 568 -7.02 -1.39 -7.75
C GLY A 568 -5.95 -0.86 -8.72
N MET A 569 -5.96 -1.29 -9.98
CA MET A 569 -5.07 -0.74 -11.02
C MET A 569 -5.33 0.74 -11.32
N ASN A 570 -6.56 1.22 -11.13
CA ASN A 570 -6.90 2.64 -11.18
C ASN A 570 -6.24 3.42 -10.03
N PHE A 571 -6.21 2.88 -8.80
CA PHE A 571 -5.44 3.48 -7.71
C PHE A 571 -3.95 3.54 -8.03
N ALA A 572 -3.33 2.42 -8.45
CA ALA A 572 -1.90 2.39 -8.77
C ALA A 572 -1.55 3.36 -9.91
N GLY A 573 -2.31 3.34 -11.01
CA GLY A 573 -2.13 4.26 -12.13
C GLY A 573 -2.41 5.74 -11.80
N ALA A 574 -3.29 6.00 -10.83
CA ALA A 574 -3.52 7.34 -10.29
C ALA A 574 -2.35 7.84 -9.45
N LEU A 575 -1.76 6.96 -8.62
CA LEU A 575 -0.60 7.29 -7.79
C LEU A 575 0.63 7.64 -8.64
N ILE A 576 0.85 6.95 -9.76
CA ILE A 576 1.87 7.31 -10.77
C ILE A 576 1.62 8.75 -11.27
N GLN A 577 0.39 9.05 -11.70
CA GLN A 577 0.04 10.38 -12.23
C GLN A 577 0.09 11.48 -11.16
N TRP A 578 -0.20 11.16 -9.90
CA TRP A 578 -0.06 12.09 -8.77
C TRP A 578 1.40 12.46 -8.53
N GLY A 579 2.29 11.45 -8.47
CA GLY A 579 3.73 11.66 -8.33
C GLY A 579 4.30 12.48 -9.49
N GLU A 580 3.93 12.16 -10.73
CA GLU A 580 4.34 12.91 -11.93
C GLU A 580 3.83 14.36 -11.95
N ALA A 581 2.58 14.60 -11.53
CA ALA A 581 2.00 15.95 -11.53
C ALA A 581 2.51 16.84 -10.39
N THR A 582 3.03 16.25 -9.30
CA THR A 582 3.50 16.97 -8.10
C THR A 582 5.02 17.00 -7.94
N GLY A 583 5.74 16.11 -8.64
CA GLY A 583 7.18 15.88 -8.47
C GLY A 583 7.54 14.90 -7.35
N ASP A 584 6.58 14.21 -6.74
CA ASP A 584 6.84 13.15 -5.76
C ASP A 584 7.25 11.84 -6.46
N THR A 585 8.56 11.63 -6.58
CA THR A 585 9.12 10.39 -7.15
C THR A 585 8.90 9.17 -6.26
N ALA A 586 8.71 9.32 -4.95
CA ALA A 586 8.42 8.18 -4.07
C ALA A 586 6.99 7.68 -4.27
N ALA A 587 6.02 8.60 -4.38
CA ALA A 587 4.66 8.28 -4.79
C ALA A 587 4.64 7.60 -6.17
N ARG A 588 5.32 8.20 -7.15
CA ARG A 588 5.46 7.66 -8.50
C ARG A 588 5.98 6.24 -8.51
N ASP A 589 7.14 6.00 -7.90
CA ASP A 589 7.82 4.70 -7.93
C ASP A 589 7.04 3.63 -7.14
N ALA A 590 6.34 4.01 -6.06
CA ALA A 590 5.39 3.15 -5.36
C ALA A 590 4.22 2.75 -6.28
N GLY A 591 3.61 3.72 -6.99
CA GLY A 591 2.57 3.46 -7.98
C GLY A 591 3.03 2.53 -9.09
N ILE A 592 4.28 2.68 -9.56
CA ILE A 592 4.88 1.80 -10.57
C ILE A 592 5.10 0.38 -10.04
N TYR A 593 5.56 0.23 -8.79
CA TYR A 593 5.71 -1.07 -8.14
C TYR A 593 4.37 -1.81 -7.99
N LEU A 594 3.37 -1.14 -7.42
CA LEU A 594 2.00 -1.65 -7.27
C LEU A 594 1.44 -2.07 -8.63
N TYR A 595 1.42 -1.14 -9.60
CA TYR A 595 0.89 -1.37 -10.94
C TYR A 595 1.55 -2.56 -11.64
N THR A 596 2.88 -2.65 -11.60
CA THR A 596 3.62 -3.71 -12.31
C THR A 596 3.32 -5.07 -11.68
N THR A 597 3.40 -5.17 -10.35
CA THR A 597 3.15 -6.41 -9.61
C THR A 597 1.68 -6.86 -9.75
N GLN A 598 0.73 -5.94 -9.60
CA GLN A 598 -0.69 -6.19 -9.83
C GLN A 598 -0.99 -6.65 -11.25
N SER A 599 -0.38 -6.04 -12.27
CA SER A 599 -0.57 -6.48 -13.66
C SER A 599 -0.10 -7.93 -13.86
N ALA A 600 1.03 -8.32 -13.25
CA ALA A 600 1.57 -9.67 -13.30
C ALA A 600 0.67 -10.72 -12.62
N ALA A 601 0.00 -10.34 -11.52
CA ALA A 601 -1.00 -11.15 -10.84
C ALA A 601 -2.30 -11.25 -11.64
N ILE A 602 -2.85 -10.13 -12.13
CA ILE A 602 -4.12 -10.07 -12.86
C ILE A 602 -4.10 -10.90 -14.14
N GLN A 603 -3.01 -10.83 -14.91
CA GLN A 603 -2.84 -11.63 -16.13
C GLN A 603 -2.95 -13.14 -15.87
N ARG A 604 -2.68 -13.60 -14.64
CA ARG A 604 -2.77 -15.01 -14.25
C ARG A 604 -4.10 -15.31 -13.54
N TYR A 605 -4.40 -14.60 -12.46
CA TYR A 605 -5.46 -15.00 -11.53
C TYR A 605 -6.86 -14.57 -11.96
N TRP A 606 -6.99 -13.52 -12.78
CA TRP A 606 -8.27 -13.10 -13.36
C TRP A 606 -8.42 -13.48 -14.82
N LEU A 607 -7.36 -13.33 -15.61
CA LEU A 607 -7.40 -13.47 -17.06
C LEU A 607 -6.88 -14.82 -17.58
N ASP A 608 -6.19 -15.61 -16.73
CA ASP A 608 -5.50 -16.87 -17.06
C ASP A 608 -4.84 -16.85 -18.46
N ALA A 609 -4.02 -15.84 -18.71
CA ALA A 609 -3.42 -15.56 -20.02
C ALA A 609 -2.54 -16.72 -20.53
N GLU A 610 -1.91 -17.46 -19.62
CA GLU A 610 -1.10 -18.65 -19.91
C GLU A 610 -1.92 -19.96 -19.97
N GLY A 611 -3.17 -19.96 -19.50
CA GLY A 611 -4.04 -21.15 -19.48
C GLY A 611 -3.58 -22.24 -18.51
N THR A 612 -3.03 -21.85 -17.35
CA THR A 612 -2.41 -22.75 -16.36
C THR A 612 -2.88 -22.51 -14.92
N THR A 613 -3.77 -21.53 -14.71
CA THR A 613 -4.22 -21.13 -13.36
C THR A 613 -5.48 -21.86 -12.96
N PHE A 614 -6.46 -21.97 -13.86
CA PHE A 614 -7.77 -22.51 -13.53
C PHE A 614 -7.80 -24.04 -13.63
N PRO A 615 -8.50 -24.72 -12.70
CA PRO A 615 -8.49 -26.18 -12.65
C PRO A 615 -9.34 -26.82 -13.76
N ASP A 616 -8.91 -28.02 -14.18
CA ASP A 616 -9.66 -28.89 -15.09
C ASP A 616 -11.13 -29.04 -14.66
N GLY A 617 -12.04 -28.63 -15.55
CA GLY A 617 -13.49 -28.68 -15.31
C GLY A 617 -14.12 -27.36 -14.85
N PHE A 618 -13.33 -26.31 -14.59
CA PHE A 618 -13.85 -24.95 -14.52
C PHE A 618 -13.99 -24.40 -15.95
N GLU A 619 -15.21 -24.39 -16.49
CA GLU A 619 -15.47 -24.12 -17.91
C GLU A 619 -15.53 -22.62 -18.27
N HIS A 620 -14.89 -21.75 -17.48
CA HIS A 620 -14.78 -20.31 -17.77
C HIS A 620 -13.33 -19.88 -17.95
N GLU A 621 -13.10 -19.01 -18.93
CA GLU A 621 -11.76 -18.50 -19.27
C GLU A 621 -11.32 -17.29 -18.42
N THR A 622 -12.16 -16.80 -17.51
CA THR A 622 -11.84 -15.67 -16.62
C THR A 622 -12.67 -15.78 -15.34
N VAL A 623 -12.34 -15.00 -14.31
CA VAL A 623 -13.14 -14.86 -13.09
C VAL A 623 -13.48 -13.38 -12.85
N GLY A 624 -14.64 -13.13 -12.25
CA GLY A 624 -15.03 -11.81 -11.77
C GLY A 624 -14.45 -11.49 -10.38
N MET A 625 -14.11 -12.53 -9.60
CA MET A 625 -13.50 -12.39 -8.27
C MET A 625 -12.42 -13.44 -8.05
N VAL A 626 -11.36 -13.06 -7.33
CA VAL A 626 -10.36 -13.98 -6.77
C VAL A 626 -10.55 -14.03 -5.25
N TRP A 627 -10.44 -15.23 -4.70
CA TRP A 627 -10.54 -15.54 -3.28
C TRP A 627 -9.23 -16.13 -2.76
N GLY A 628 -9.00 -16.08 -1.46
CA GLY A 628 -7.89 -16.77 -0.79
C GLY A 628 -7.70 -18.21 -1.29
N ASP A 629 -8.77 -19.01 -1.33
CA ASP A 629 -8.72 -20.42 -1.76
C ASP A 629 -9.16 -20.70 -3.21
N GLY A 630 -9.45 -19.68 -4.04
CA GLY A 630 -10.10 -19.95 -5.32
C GLY A 630 -10.41 -18.73 -6.19
N GLY A 631 -11.39 -18.92 -7.08
CA GLY A 631 -11.86 -17.90 -8.02
C GLY A 631 -13.31 -18.14 -8.46
N ALA A 632 -14.02 -17.05 -8.75
CA ALA A 632 -15.44 -17.07 -9.07
C ALA A 632 -15.76 -16.24 -10.33
N TYR A 633 -16.38 -16.87 -11.32
CA TYR A 633 -17.13 -16.18 -12.37
C TYR A 633 -18.46 -15.70 -11.79
N ALA A 634 -18.40 -14.66 -10.96
CA ALA A 634 -19.49 -14.06 -10.21
C ALA A 634 -19.21 -12.56 -9.97
N THR A 635 -20.21 -11.81 -9.50
CA THR A 635 -20.00 -10.54 -8.79
C THR A 635 -20.89 -10.47 -7.54
N TRP A 636 -20.61 -9.51 -6.65
CA TRP A 636 -21.40 -9.20 -5.46
C TRP A 636 -22.83 -8.73 -5.77
N PHE A 637 -23.09 -8.22 -6.98
CA PHE A 637 -24.34 -7.54 -7.34
C PHE A 637 -25.09 -8.13 -8.54
N SER A 638 -24.43 -8.90 -9.42
CA SER A 638 -25.01 -9.39 -10.67
C SER A 638 -24.55 -10.81 -11.05
N ALA A 639 -25.38 -11.47 -11.85
CA ALA A 639 -25.10 -12.75 -12.49
C ALA A 639 -25.03 -12.63 -14.03
N GLU A 640 -25.08 -11.40 -14.56
CA GLU A 640 -25.00 -11.10 -15.99
C GLU A 640 -23.54 -11.17 -16.45
N ALA A 641 -23.28 -11.93 -17.52
CA ALA A 641 -21.93 -12.20 -18.03
C ALA A 641 -21.18 -10.91 -18.41
N GLU A 642 -21.92 -9.92 -18.95
CA GLU A 642 -21.43 -8.57 -19.21
C GLU A 642 -20.83 -7.90 -17.97
N MET A 643 -21.48 -8.03 -16.80
CA MET A 643 -21.04 -7.40 -15.56
C MET A 643 -19.90 -8.19 -14.90
N ILE A 644 -19.96 -9.53 -14.92
CA ILE A 644 -18.92 -10.41 -14.36
C ILE A 644 -17.56 -10.19 -15.03
N GLN A 645 -17.54 -9.93 -16.33
CA GLN A 645 -16.28 -9.58 -17.02
C GLN A 645 -15.99 -8.08 -16.97
N GLY A 646 -17.00 -7.23 -17.16
CA GLY A 646 -16.82 -5.77 -17.22
C GLY A 646 -16.22 -5.18 -15.94
N ILE A 647 -16.53 -5.77 -14.77
CA ILE A 647 -16.04 -5.30 -13.46
C ILE A 647 -14.52 -5.38 -13.32
N ASN A 648 -13.84 -6.23 -14.09
CA ASN A 648 -12.36 -6.33 -14.13
C ASN A 648 -11.72 -5.56 -15.30
N THR A 649 -12.50 -4.67 -15.92
CA THR A 649 -12.03 -3.79 -17.01
C THR A 649 -12.34 -2.31 -16.75
N LEU A 650 -13.30 -2.01 -15.88
CA LEU A 650 -13.69 -0.65 -15.50
C LEU A 650 -12.88 -0.17 -14.26
N PRO A 651 -12.59 1.14 -14.13
CA PRO A 651 -12.83 2.20 -15.11
C PRO A 651 -11.86 2.09 -16.30
N ILE A 652 -12.32 2.38 -17.52
CA ILE A 652 -11.42 2.46 -18.67
C ILE A 652 -10.63 3.77 -18.57
N THR A 653 -9.30 3.71 -18.60
CA THR A 653 -8.41 4.88 -18.60
C THR A 653 -7.14 4.59 -19.40
N GLY A 654 -6.33 5.61 -19.70
CA GLY A 654 -4.98 5.42 -20.27
C GLY A 654 -4.01 4.63 -19.37
N SER A 655 -4.36 4.38 -18.11
CA SER A 655 -3.65 3.46 -17.21
C SER A 655 -4.10 2.00 -17.39
N HIS A 656 -5.19 1.70 -18.10
CA HIS A 656 -5.69 0.32 -18.24
C HIS A 656 -5.10 -0.43 -19.45
N LEU A 657 -4.01 0.08 -20.03
CA LEU A 657 -3.31 -0.54 -21.17
C LEU A 657 -2.76 -1.94 -20.87
N TYR A 658 -2.57 -2.30 -19.58
CA TYR A 658 -2.17 -3.66 -19.20
C TYR A 658 -3.14 -4.75 -19.67
N LEU A 659 -4.45 -4.46 -19.74
CA LEU A 659 -5.46 -5.37 -20.28
C LEU A 659 -5.18 -5.73 -21.76
N GLY A 660 -4.43 -4.88 -22.48
CA GLY A 660 -4.04 -5.05 -23.89
C GLY A 660 -2.69 -5.70 -24.14
N TYR A 661 -1.94 -6.13 -23.10
CA TYR A 661 -0.64 -6.79 -23.29
C TYR A 661 -0.75 -8.14 -24.05
N HIS A 662 -1.93 -8.76 -24.02
CA HIS A 662 -2.27 -10.01 -24.71
C HIS A 662 -3.50 -9.80 -25.61
N PRO A 663 -3.35 -9.16 -26.79
CA PRO A 663 -4.49 -8.80 -27.64
C PRO A 663 -5.25 -10.01 -28.21
N GLU A 664 -4.59 -11.17 -28.35
CA GLU A 664 -5.24 -12.46 -28.60
C GLU A 664 -6.14 -12.89 -27.43
N ARG A 665 -5.73 -12.64 -26.18
CA ARG A 665 -6.52 -12.96 -24.99
C ARG A 665 -7.75 -12.07 -24.88
N VAL A 666 -7.63 -10.78 -25.15
CA VAL A 666 -8.76 -9.84 -25.24
C VAL A 666 -9.85 -10.35 -26.19
N ARG A 667 -9.46 -10.78 -27.41
CA ARG A 667 -10.40 -11.34 -28.39
C ARG A 667 -11.04 -12.65 -27.92
N ALA A 668 -10.25 -13.55 -27.33
CA ALA A 668 -10.75 -14.81 -26.77
C ALA A 668 -11.77 -14.57 -25.66
N LEU A 669 -11.48 -13.69 -24.70
CA LEU A 669 -12.38 -13.36 -23.59
C LEU A 669 -13.68 -12.69 -24.06
N TYR A 670 -13.64 -11.86 -25.10
CA TYR A 670 -14.84 -11.28 -25.72
C TYR A 670 -15.67 -12.31 -26.53
N ASP A 671 -15.05 -13.35 -27.10
CA ASP A 671 -15.78 -14.46 -27.71
C ASP A 671 -16.34 -15.44 -26.65
N HIS A 672 -15.64 -15.63 -25.52
CA HIS A 672 -16.16 -16.33 -24.34
C HIS A 672 -17.38 -15.61 -23.77
N LEU A 673 -17.32 -14.28 -23.60
CA LEU A 673 -18.45 -13.43 -23.21
C LEU A 673 -19.70 -13.73 -24.04
N LYS A 674 -19.55 -13.66 -25.37
CA LYS A 674 -20.64 -13.88 -26.31
C LYS A 674 -21.19 -15.30 -26.26
N THR A 675 -20.35 -16.26 -25.89
CA THR A 675 -20.74 -17.67 -25.72
C THR A 675 -21.55 -17.85 -24.43
N VAL A 676 -21.08 -17.31 -23.30
CA VAL A 676 -21.76 -17.34 -22.00
C VAL A 676 -23.08 -16.57 -22.04
N ASN A 677 -23.09 -15.36 -22.60
CA ASN A 677 -24.27 -14.51 -22.74
C ASN A 677 -25.26 -14.98 -23.83
N GLY A 678 -24.81 -15.82 -24.76
CA GLY A 678 -25.60 -16.28 -25.91
C GLY A 678 -25.80 -15.21 -27.01
N GLY A 679 -24.97 -14.16 -27.04
CA GLY A 679 -25.02 -13.07 -28.00
C GLY A 679 -24.06 -11.93 -27.67
N SER A 680 -24.03 -10.89 -28.51
CA SER A 680 -23.31 -9.64 -28.21
C SER A 680 -23.84 -8.99 -26.92
N PRO A 681 -22.99 -8.28 -26.15
CA PRO A 681 -23.40 -7.64 -24.91
C PRO A 681 -24.55 -6.65 -25.12
N THR A 682 -25.44 -6.54 -24.13
CA THR A 682 -26.63 -5.67 -24.15
C THR A 682 -26.66 -4.63 -23.04
N VAL A 683 -25.87 -4.83 -21.99
CA VAL A 683 -25.54 -3.86 -20.93
C VAL A 683 -24.02 -3.62 -20.92
N TRP A 684 -23.56 -2.51 -20.34
CA TRP A 684 -22.13 -2.12 -20.27
C TRP A 684 -21.38 -2.27 -21.60
N GLN A 685 -22.09 -1.96 -22.69
CA GLN A 685 -21.62 -2.19 -24.06
C GLN A 685 -20.39 -1.34 -24.38
N ASP A 686 -20.34 -0.12 -23.84
CA ASP A 686 -19.19 0.77 -23.81
C ASP A 686 -17.97 0.16 -23.12
N ILE A 687 -18.11 -0.31 -21.87
CA ILE A 687 -17.00 -0.92 -21.14
C ILE A 687 -16.43 -2.11 -21.92
N LEU A 688 -17.31 -3.00 -22.39
CA LEU A 688 -16.93 -4.25 -23.05
C LEU A 688 -16.39 -4.04 -24.47
N TRP A 689 -16.83 -2.99 -25.18
CA TRP A 689 -16.24 -2.60 -26.46
C TRP A 689 -14.94 -1.80 -26.28
N SER A 690 -14.79 -1.04 -25.20
CA SER A 690 -13.53 -0.41 -24.83
C SER A 690 -12.46 -1.43 -24.46
N PHE A 691 -12.81 -2.48 -23.71
CA PHE A 691 -11.94 -3.64 -23.51
C PHE A 691 -11.60 -4.32 -24.85
N LEU A 692 -12.60 -4.63 -25.68
CA LEU A 692 -12.37 -5.21 -27.01
C LEU A 692 -11.39 -4.39 -27.85
N ALA A 693 -11.42 -3.05 -27.77
CA ALA A 693 -10.57 -2.19 -28.58
C ALA A 693 -9.06 -2.38 -28.34
N LEU A 694 -8.66 -2.91 -27.18
CA LEU A 694 -7.27 -3.27 -26.88
C LEU A 694 -6.77 -4.49 -27.67
N GLY A 695 -7.68 -5.31 -28.21
CA GLY A 695 -7.38 -6.43 -29.12
C GLY A 695 -7.87 -6.21 -30.56
N ASP A 696 -9.01 -5.56 -30.76
CA ASP A 696 -9.64 -5.34 -32.06
C ASP A 696 -10.37 -3.99 -32.07
N GLY A 697 -9.59 -2.91 -32.21
CA GLY A 697 -10.09 -1.53 -32.28
C GLY A 697 -11.11 -1.31 -33.39
N ASP A 698 -10.92 -1.92 -34.56
CA ASP A 698 -11.82 -1.81 -35.71
C ASP A 698 -13.21 -2.41 -35.41
N ALA A 699 -13.26 -3.61 -34.81
CA ALA A 699 -14.52 -4.24 -34.41
C ALA A 699 -15.21 -3.45 -33.27
N ALA A 700 -14.45 -2.96 -32.30
CA ALA A 700 -14.96 -2.13 -31.21
C ALA A 700 -15.58 -0.82 -31.73
N LEU A 701 -14.85 -0.07 -32.56
CA LEU A 701 -15.30 1.17 -33.17
C LEU A 701 -16.53 0.96 -34.06
N ALA A 702 -16.60 -0.16 -34.80
CA ALA A 702 -17.77 -0.52 -35.58
C ALA A 702 -19.02 -0.74 -34.70
N ASN A 703 -18.87 -1.36 -33.53
CA ASN A 703 -19.97 -1.53 -32.57
C ASN A 703 -20.41 -0.19 -31.96
N VAL A 704 -19.46 0.64 -31.51
CA VAL A 704 -19.73 1.98 -30.95
C VAL A 704 -20.45 2.87 -31.97
N ARG A 705 -20.03 2.86 -33.25
CA ARG A 705 -20.70 3.57 -34.36
C ARG A 705 -22.09 3.00 -34.68
N GLY A 706 -22.38 1.75 -34.34
CA GLY A 706 -23.72 1.16 -34.38
C GLY A 706 -24.67 1.72 -33.32
N GLY A 707 -24.12 2.19 -32.20
CA GLY A 707 -24.83 2.83 -31.11
C GLY A 707 -25.34 1.86 -30.03
N TYR A 708 -25.34 2.35 -28.80
CA TYR A 708 -25.81 1.70 -27.56
C TYR A 708 -26.70 2.68 -26.78
N PRO A 709 -27.68 2.24 -25.97
CA PRO A 709 -28.70 3.12 -25.41
C PRO A 709 -28.20 3.98 -24.23
N THR A 710 -27.42 3.40 -23.33
CA THR A 710 -27.01 4.00 -22.04
C THR A 710 -25.56 3.61 -21.76
N PRO A 711 -24.67 4.56 -21.43
CA PRO A 711 -23.35 4.24 -20.87
C PRO A 711 -23.43 3.62 -19.47
N GLU A 712 -22.35 2.96 -19.04
CA GLU A 712 -22.10 2.67 -17.62
C GLU A 712 -21.97 3.98 -16.83
N GLU A 713 -22.33 3.96 -15.55
CA GLU A 713 -22.53 5.16 -14.73
C GLU A 713 -21.26 6.00 -14.48
N GLY A 714 -20.08 5.40 -14.55
CA GLY A 714 -18.78 6.09 -14.53
C GLY A 714 -18.25 6.49 -15.91
N GLU A 715 -18.99 6.20 -16.99
CA GLU A 715 -18.54 6.39 -18.37
C GLU A 715 -19.28 7.51 -19.13
N SER A 716 -18.75 7.87 -20.30
CA SER A 716 -19.40 8.78 -21.24
C SER A 716 -19.21 8.37 -22.69
N ARG A 717 -20.21 8.64 -23.55
CA ARG A 717 -20.10 8.43 -25.00
C ARG A 717 -18.91 9.15 -25.64
N ALA A 718 -18.47 10.25 -25.03
CA ALA A 718 -17.30 10.99 -25.49
C ALA A 718 -16.03 10.16 -25.31
N HIS A 719 -15.80 9.64 -24.10
CA HIS A 719 -14.64 8.81 -23.81
C HIS A 719 -14.70 7.45 -24.51
N THR A 720 -15.81 6.71 -24.47
CA THR A 720 -15.97 5.45 -25.23
C THR A 720 -15.62 5.64 -26.72
N PHE A 721 -16.10 6.72 -27.34
CA PHE A 721 -15.82 6.99 -28.75
C PHE A 721 -14.38 7.44 -29.00
N HIS A 722 -13.80 8.27 -28.11
CA HIS A 722 -12.40 8.68 -28.18
C HIS A 722 -11.46 7.47 -28.07
N TRP A 723 -11.65 6.65 -27.04
CA TRP A 723 -10.89 5.44 -26.78
C TRP A 723 -10.91 4.48 -27.97
N THR A 724 -12.11 4.04 -28.38
CA THR A 724 -12.27 3.06 -29.47
C THR A 724 -11.81 3.60 -30.83
N ALA A 725 -12.02 4.89 -31.13
CA ALA A 725 -11.59 5.46 -32.41
C ALA A 725 -10.08 5.64 -32.51
N ASN A 726 -9.40 6.01 -31.42
CA ASN A 726 -7.95 6.16 -31.43
C ASN A 726 -7.24 4.80 -31.38
N LEU A 727 -7.72 3.82 -30.60
CA LEU A 727 -7.14 2.46 -30.64
C LEU A 727 -7.34 1.76 -31.99
N ALA A 728 -8.45 1.99 -32.70
CA ALA A 728 -8.62 1.53 -34.09
C ALA A 728 -7.58 2.11 -35.07
N ALA A 729 -6.98 3.26 -34.76
CA ALA A 729 -5.91 3.86 -35.57
C ALA A 729 -4.50 3.54 -35.05
N LEU A 730 -4.31 3.42 -33.73
CA LEU A 730 -3.02 3.12 -33.09
C LEU A 730 -2.63 1.64 -33.22
N GLY A 731 -3.62 0.74 -33.29
CA GLY A 731 -3.42 -0.70 -33.19
C GLY A 731 -3.34 -1.17 -31.73
N THR A 732 -2.59 -2.25 -31.49
CA THR A 732 -2.43 -2.85 -30.16
C THR A 732 -1.20 -2.31 -29.43
N VAL A 733 -1.15 -2.41 -28.11
CA VAL A 733 0.04 -2.06 -27.32
C VAL A 733 1.24 -2.93 -27.75
N ASP A 734 2.40 -2.32 -28.03
CA ASP A 734 3.64 -3.03 -28.31
C ASP A 734 4.46 -3.18 -27.02
N THR A 735 4.32 -4.33 -26.37
CA THR A 735 5.01 -4.66 -25.11
C THR A 735 6.52 -4.94 -25.28
N THR A 736 7.07 -4.86 -26.50
CA THR A 736 8.50 -5.07 -26.78
C THR A 736 9.33 -3.79 -26.73
N VAL A 737 8.69 -2.63 -26.58
CA VAL A 737 9.34 -1.31 -26.48
C VAL A 737 8.96 -0.65 -25.16
N THR A 738 9.97 -0.21 -24.41
CA THR A 738 9.86 0.59 -23.19
C THR A 738 10.32 2.02 -23.47
N ALA A 739 10.14 2.91 -22.50
CA ALA A 739 10.63 4.28 -22.54
C ALA A 739 11.38 4.62 -21.24
N ASP A 740 12.19 5.67 -21.28
CA ASP A 740 12.87 6.28 -20.12
C ASP A 740 11.98 7.27 -19.34
N HIS A 741 10.65 7.17 -19.49
CA HIS A 741 9.66 8.02 -18.83
C HIS A 741 8.37 7.20 -18.58
N PRO A 742 7.73 7.31 -17.40
CA PRO A 742 6.61 6.44 -17.03
C PRO A 742 5.31 6.76 -17.77
N LEU A 743 5.10 8.03 -18.15
CA LEU A 743 3.93 8.47 -18.93
C LEU A 743 4.11 8.30 -20.45
N ALA A 744 4.62 7.15 -20.89
CA ALA A 744 4.88 6.86 -22.29
C ALA A 744 4.53 5.40 -22.64
N ALA A 745 4.00 5.18 -23.85
CA ALA A 745 3.60 3.87 -24.35
C ALA A 745 3.85 3.75 -25.86
N THR A 746 4.05 2.52 -26.34
CA THR A 746 4.18 2.22 -27.78
C THR A 746 2.98 1.40 -28.25
N PHE A 747 2.46 1.73 -29.43
CA PHE A 747 1.42 0.98 -30.13
C PHE A 747 1.93 0.49 -31.49
N THR A 748 1.33 -0.57 -32.02
CA THR A 748 1.69 -1.15 -33.33
C THR A 748 0.46 -1.58 -34.12
N ASP A 749 0.41 -1.18 -35.39
CA ASP A 749 -0.57 -1.62 -36.39
C ASP A 749 0.17 -2.16 -37.63
N ASP A 750 -0.10 -3.41 -38.01
CA ASP A 750 0.59 -4.16 -39.10
C ASP A 750 2.14 -4.05 -39.07
N GLY A 751 2.73 -3.85 -37.88
CA GLY A 751 4.17 -3.69 -37.66
C GLY A 751 4.70 -2.25 -37.82
N ALA A 752 3.82 -1.27 -38.05
CA ALA A 752 4.14 0.15 -38.01
C ALA A 752 3.89 0.69 -36.59
N ARG A 753 4.95 1.19 -35.94
CA ARG A 753 4.89 1.69 -34.55
C ARG A 753 4.44 3.14 -34.45
N THR A 754 3.62 3.43 -33.45
CA THR A 754 3.37 4.79 -32.95
C THR A 754 3.87 4.88 -31.51
N TYR A 755 4.80 5.80 -31.27
CA TYR A 755 5.36 6.08 -29.96
C TYR A 755 4.60 7.26 -29.36
N VAL A 756 4.16 7.14 -28.11
CA VAL A 756 3.32 8.12 -27.42
C VAL A 756 3.98 8.50 -26.10
N ALA A 757 4.01 9.79 -25.79
CA ALA A 757 4.43 10.28 -24.48
C ALA A 757 3.60 11.49 -24.06
N SER A 758 3.32 11.59 -22.76
CA SER A 758 2.60 12.69 -22.13
C SER A 758 3.50 13.42 -21.16
N ASN A 759 3.64 14.73 -21.33
CA ASN A 759 4.36 15.61 -20.42
C ASN A 759 3.34 16.42 -19.62
N VAL A 760 3.24 16.14 -18.31
CA VAL A 760 2.34 16.83 -17.37
C VAL A 760 3.04 17.97 -16.62
N THR A 761 4.30 18.28 -16.97
CA THR A 761 5.14 19.29 -16.32
C THR A 761 5.15 20.62 -17.09
N ALA A 762 5.76 21.65 -16.49
CA ALA A 762 5.89 23.00 -17.05
C ALA A 762 7.07 23.15 -18.04
N ASP A 763 7.97 22.18 -18.10
CA ASP A 763 9.19 22.20 -18.91
C ASP A 763 9.09 21.21 -20.08
N ASP A 764 9.81 21.48 -21.19
CA ASP A 764 9.84 20.57 -22.33
C ASP A 764 10.64 19.29 -22.00
N LEU A 765 10.13 18.13 -22.44
CA LEU A 765 10.68 16.80 -22.17
C LEU A 765 11.14 16.14 -23.48
N THR A 766 12.22 15.36 -23.44
CA THR A 766 12.56 14.42 -24.53
C THR A 766 12.54 13.00 -23.96
N VAL A 767 11.67 12.14 -24.51
CA VAL A 767 11.55 10.72 -24.15
C VAL A 767 12.31 9.85 -25.14
N THR A 768 13.10 8.91 -24.64
CA THR A 768 13.84 7.89 -25.39
C THR A 768 13.18 6.53 -25.23
N PHE A 769 12.82 5.91 -26.34
CA PHE A 769 12.30 4.55 -26.38
C PHE A 769 13.44 3.53 -26.54
N SER A 770 13.25 2.30 -26.07
CA SER A 770 14.31 1.29 -25.99
C SER A 770 14.82 0.77 -27.35
N ASP A 771 14.14 1.10 -28.46
CA ASP A 771 14.64 0.87 -29.82
C ASP A 771 15.47 2.04 -30.39
N GLY A 772 15.70 3.09 -29.59
CA GLY A 772 16.47 4.28 -29.94
C GLY A 772 15.66 5.41 -30.59
N THR A 773 14.34 5.27 -30.69
CA THR A 773 13.45 6.36 -31.10
C THR A 773 13.37 7.43 -30.01
N THR A 774 13.42 8.71 -30.40
CA THR A 774 13.25 9.85 -29.47
C THR A 774 12.01 10.66 -29.83
N LEU A 775 11.34 11.20 -28.82
CA LEU A 775 10.15 12.04 -28.95
C LEU A 775 10.29 13.28 -28.06
N ASP A 776 10.35 14.46 -28.68
CA ASP A 776 10.24 15.73 -27.96
C ASP A 776 8.77 16.03 -27.65
N VAL A 777 8.45 16.29 -26.38
CA VAL A 777 7.10 16.52 -25.85
C VAL A 777 7.07 17.87 -25.14
N ALA A 778 6.36 18.83 -25.75
CA ALA A 778 6.24 20.16 -25.17
C ALA A 778 5.51 20.14 -23.82
N ALA A 779 5.86 21.07 -22.94
CA ALA A 779 5.21 21.26 -21.64
C ALA A 779 3.67 21.18 -21.71
N GLY A 780 3.08 20.39 -20.82
CA GLY A 780 1.62 20.22 -20.72
C GLY A 780 0.92 19.54 -21.92
N THR A 781 1.66 18.85 -22.80
CA THR A 781 1.10 18.18 -23.99
C THR A 781 1.27 16.66 -23.98
N THR A 782 0.42 15.97 -24.73
CA THR A 782 0.70 14.62 -25.23
C THR A 782 1.13 14.71 -26.69
N ALA A 783 2.14 13.94 -27.08
CA ALA A 783 2.67 13.90 -28.43
C ALA A 783 2.83 12.46 -28.95
N THR A 784 2.86 12.30 -30.27
CA THR A 784 3.16 11.03 -30.93
C THR A 784 4.15 11.19 -32.09
N THR A 785 4.92 10.13 -32.34
CA THR A 785 5.78 9.99 -33.53
C THR A 785 5.73 8.56 -34.08
N GLY A 786 6.32 8.34 -35.26
CA GLY A 786 6.27 7.06 -35.98
C GLY A 786 5.16 7.04 -37.03
N ALA A 787 4.28 6.04 -36.99
CA ALA A 787 3.20 5.84 -37.96
C ALA A 787 2.16 6.97 -37.91
N HIS A 788 1.85 7.47 -36.71
CA HIS A 788 1.05 8.70 -36.52
C HIS A 788 1.90 9.79 -35.88
N THR A 789 1.79 11.01 -36.40
CA THR A 789 2.37 12.22 -35.80
C THR A 789 1.26 13.17 -35.39
N TRP A 790 1.11 13.37 -34.10
CA TRP A 790 0.07 14.19 -33.48
C TRP A 790 0.63 14.88 -32.23
N SER A 791 0.04 16.01 -31.84
CA SER A 791 0.27 16.62 -30.52
C SER A 791 -0.96 17.44 -30.14
N GLY A 792 -1.28 17.45 -28.85
CA GLY A 792 -2.38 18.20 -28.27
C GLY A 792 -2.35 18.17 -26.75
N GLY A 793 -3.16 19.03 -26.14
CA GLY A 793 -3.09 19.35 -24.72
C GLY A 793 -2.58 20.77 -24.49
N SER A 794 -2.87 21.31 -23.31
CA SER A 794 -2.45 22.64 -22.88
C SER A 794 -2.54 22.78 -21.35
N ALA A 795 -2.17 21.72 -20.64
CA ALA A 795 -1.97 21.80 -19.19
C ALA A 795 -0.87 22.83 -18.88
N THR A 796 -0.98 23.52 -17.74
CA THR A 796 0.08 24.47 -17.34
C THR A 796 1.30 23.74 -16.79
N GLY A 797 1.04 22.59 -16.13
CA GLY A 797 2.03 21.66 -15.63
C GLY A 797 2.90 22.19 -14.49
N GLY A 798 3.53 21.27 -13.76
CA GLY A 798 4.59 21.50 -12.76
C GLY A 798 4.21 22.37 -11.55
N PRO A 799 4.99 22.33 -10.44
CA PRO A 799 4.77 23.27 -9.35
C PRO A 799 5.01 24.71 -9.82
N THR A 800 4.00 25.58 -9.69
CA THR A 800 4.15 27.01 -9.97
C THR A 800 5.03 27.66 -8.90
N ASP A 801 6.17 28.21 -9.31
CA ASP A 801 6.94 29.19 -8.53
C ASP A 801 6.01 30.36 -8.14
N PRO A 802 5.83 30.68 -6.84
CA PRO A 802 4.82 31.63 -6.40
C PRO A 802 5.15 33.06 -6.82
N THR A 803 4.61 33.48 -7.98
CA THR A 803 4.71 34.86 -8.45
C THR A 803 4.03 35.84 -7.49
N ASP A 804 4.83 36.62 -6.74
CA ASP A 804 4.34 37.67 -5.85
C ASP A 804 3.69 38.83 -6.64
N PRO A 805 2.40 39.16 -6.41
CA PRO A 805 1.69 40.17 -7.18
C PRO A 805 1.80 41.61 -6.62
N THR A 806 2.98 42.08 -6.15
CA THR A 806 3.21 43.53 -5.88
C THR A 806 4.66 44.01 -6.01
N ASP A 807 5.01 44.83 -7.03
CA ASP A 807 5.28 46.29 -6.93
C ASP A 807 5.66 46.88 -8.34
N PRO A 808 5.47 48.19 -8.64
CA PRO A 808 5.59 48.70 -10.02
C PRO A 808 6.85 49.54 -10.34
N THR A 809 7.38 49.37 -11.55
CA THR A 809 8.10 50.37 -12.40
C THR A 809 9.11 51.34 -11.77
N ASP A 810 10.42 51.23 -12.07
CA ASP A 810 11.20 52.02 -13.07
C ASP A 810 12.71 51.57 -13.03
N PRO A 811 13.73 52.14 -13.74
CA PRO A 811 14.76 51.31 -14.39
C PRO A 811 16.24 51.68 -14.05
N THR A 812 17.18 51.13 -14.84
CA THR A 812 18.63 51.51 -15.04
C THR A 812 19.74 50.74 -14.29
N ASP A 813 20.23 49.64 -14.91
CA ASP A 813 21.60 49.42 -15.51
C ASP A 813 22.87 50.01 -14.81
N PRO A 814 24.10 49.42 -14.85
CA PRO A 814 24.59 48.09 -15.34
C PRO A 814 25.58 47.34 -14.38
N THR A 815 26.17 46.23 -14.89
CA THR A 815 27.50 45.61 -14.61
C THR A 815 27.60 44.36 -13.70
N ASP A 816 27.92 43.24 -14.36
CA ASP A 816 28.58 42.01 -13.86
C ASP A 816 30.13 42.19 -13.93
N PRO A 817 30.92 41.83 -12.89
CA PRO A 817 31.67 40.55 -12.93
C PRO A 817 32.03 39.90 -11.56
N THR A 818 31.92 38.57 -11.44
CA THR A 818 33.00 37.57 -11.16
C THR A 818 32.46 36.24 -10.57
N ASP A 819 32.86 35.10 -11.14
CA ASP A 819 32.54 33.75 -10.62
C ASP A 819 33.06 33.51 -9.19
N PRO A 820 32.25 32.92 -8.29
CA PRO A 820 32.69 32.45 -6.97
C PRO A 820 33.37 31.08 -7.02
N THR A 821 34.17 30.79 -5.99
CA THR A 821 34.80 29.47 -5.78
C THR A 821 33.78 28.45 -5.28
N GLU A 822 33.79 27.22 -5.84
CA GLU A 822 32.97 26.08 -5.39
C GLU A 822 33.02 25.88 -3.87
N PHE A 823 31.84 25.64 -3.29
CA PHE A 823 31.68 25.25 -1.90
C PHE A 823 32.02 23.75 -1.72
N THR A 824 32.20 23.29 -0.48
CA THR A 824 32.44 21.88 -0.19
C THR A 824 31.60 21.39 0.98
N ALA A 825 30.79 20.35 0.74
CA ALA A 825 29.91 19.72 1.72
C ALA A 825 30.58 19.35 3.06
N THR A 826 31.87 19.00 3.07
CA THR A 826 32.58 18.61 4.31
C THR A 826 33.35 19.78 4.92
N LEU A 827 33.02 20.08 6.17
CA LEU A 827 33.59 21.11 7.02
C LEU A 827 34.20 20.50 8.29
N HIS A 828 35.10 21.23 8.93
CA HIS A 828 35.77 20.85 10.16
C HIS A 828 35.63 21.93 11.24
N LEU A 829 35.54 21.49 12.50
CA LEU A 829 35.48 22.42 13.64
C LEU A 829 36.89 22.91 13.98
N GLY A 830 37.10 24.23 13.95
CA GLY A 830 38.32 24.88 14.40
C GLY A 830 38.23 25.29 15.88
N GLY A 831 39.30 25.09 16.65
CA GLY A 831 39.38 25.41 18.09
C GLY A 831 39.22 26.90 18.46
N ASN A 832 39.01 27.76 17.47
CA ASN A 832 38.69 29.19 17.57
C ASN A 832 37.20 29.51 17.33
N GLY A 833 36.33 28.50 17.17
CA GLY A 833 34.88 28.67 16.96
C GLY A 833 34.47 28.87 15.50
N THR A 834 35.26 28.42 14.53
CA THR A 834 34.94 28.51 13.09
C THR A 834 34.70 27.14 12.48
N LEU A 835 33.82 27.07 11.49
CA LEU A 835 33.73 25.95 10.55
C LEU A 835 34.52 26.30 9.28
N GLY A 836 35.12 25.30 8.63
CA GLY A 836 35.83 25.50 7.36
C GLY A 836 36.28 24.21 6.70
N ALA A 837 36.57 24.27 5.39
CA ALA A 837 37.00 23.11 4.60
C ALA A 837 38.40 22.57 5.00
N ASP A 838 39.27 23.40 5.58
CA ASP A 838 40.58 22.97 6.08
C ASP A 838 40.49 22.39 7.51
N PRO A 839 40.94 21.14 7.76
CA PRO A 839 40.79 20.46 9.06
C PRO A 839 41.56 21.06 10.26
N GLY A 840 42.44 22.03 10.03
CA GLY A 840 43.18 22.73 11.09
C GLY A 840 44.05 21.83 11.98
N THR A 841 44.31 22.28 13.20
CA THR A 841 45.05 21.54 14.23
C THR A 841 44.15 21.20 15.40
N ALA A 842 44.24 19.97 15.92
CA ALA A 842 43.38 19.53 17.01
C ALA A 842 43.58 20.29 18.31
N SER A 843 42.47 20.60 19.00
CA SER A 843 42.45 21.29 20.30
C SER A 843 41.18 20.93 21.06
N ASP A 844 41.28 20.73 22.37
CA ASP A 844 40.12 20.45 23.22
C ASP A 844 39.42 21.75 23.64
N VAL A 845 38.09 21.75 23.55
CA VAL A 845 37.21 22.84 23.98
C VAL A 845 36.29 22.32 25.08
N VAL A 846 36.27 22.99 26.23
CA VAL A 846 35.48 22.57 27.40
C VAL A 846 34.02 22.99 27.22
N LEU A 847 33.09 22.04 27.32
CA LEU A 847 31.66 22.31 27.33
C LEU A 847 31.19 22.72 28.74
N ALA A 848 30.30 23.70 28.81
CA ALA A 848 29.68 24.11 30.06
C ALA A 848 28.84 22.97 30.67
N SER A 849 28.67 22.99 31.99
CA SER A 849 27.91 21.96 32.69
C SER A 849 26.40 22.22 32.59
N ALA A 850 25.60 21.16 32.48
CA ALA A 850 24.14 21.23 32.55
C ALA A 850 23.61 21.69 33.93
N GLY A 851 24.47 21.74 34.95
CA GLY A 851 24.15 22.26 36.28
C GLY A 851 23.26 21.33 37.11
N GLY A 852 23.13 20.06 36.73
CA GLY A 852 22.26 19.08 37.38
C GLY A 852 20.78 19.17 36.98
N ALA A 853 20.45 19.95 35.95
CA ALA A 853 19.15 19.95 35.29
C ALA A 853 19.26 19.30 33.91
N THR A 854 18.18 18.71 33.41
CA THR A 854 18.10 18.23 32.02
C THR A 854 17.90 19.40 31.07
N ARG A 855 18.75 19.51 30.04
CA ARG A 855 18.77 20.59 29.03
C ARG A 855 18.54 20.06 27.61
N ASP A 856 17.63 19.11 27.47
CA ASP A 856 17.33 18.44 26.20
C ASP A 856 16.58 19.39 25.25
N GLY A 857 16.94 19.38 23.97
CA GLY A 857 16.35 20.20 22.92
C GLY A 857 16.60 21.71 23.01
N THR A 858 17.19 22.21 24.10
CA THR A 858 17.40 23.65 24.36
C THR A 858 18.84 23.93 24.77
N PRO A 859 19.64 24.61 23.92
CA PRO A 859 21.03 24.92 24.25
C PRO A 859 21.19 25.69 25.55
N HIS A 860 22.15 25.26 26.36
CA HIS A 860 22.47 25.85 27.65
C HIS A 860 23.97 26.11 27.75
N ASP A 861 24.36 27.38 27.65
CA ASP A 861 25.76 27.81 27.54
C ASP A 861 26.56 27.02 26.47
N PRO A 862 26.05 26.90 25.22
CA PRO A 862 26.69 26.11 24.18
C PRO A 862 28.04 26.68 23.75
N VAL A 863 28.91 25.80 23.25
CA VAL A 863 30.04 26.16 22.42
C VAL A 863 29.58 26.18 20.96
N THR A 864 29.92 27.23 20.23
CA THR A 864 29.41 27.50 18.89
C THR A 864 30.54 27.54 17.85
N PHE A 865 30.29 26.96 16.68
CA PHE A 865 31.19 26.93 15.52
C PHE A 865 30.44 27.43 14.28
N GLU A 866 30.99 28.38 13.54
CA GLU A 866 30.28 29.07 12.44
C GLU A 866 31.11 29.28 11.17
N ILE A 867 30.42 29.31 10.03
CA ILE A 867 30.90 29.85 8.74
C ILE A 867 29.80 30.72 8.15
N THR A 868 30.14 31.94 7.72
CA THR A 868 29.23 32.98 7.16
C THR A 868 29.54 33.22 5.68
N ASP A 869 28.70 34.01 5.01
CA ASP A 869 28.89 34.43 3.61
C ASP A 869 28.99 33.24 2.63
N VAL A 870 28.26 32.15 2.92
CA VAL A 870 28.24 30.94 2.11
C VAL A 870 27.17 31.08 1.02
N THR A 871 27.54 30.94 -0.24
CA THR A 871 26.60 30.65 -1.33
C THR A 871 26.87 29.23 -1.83
N ALA A 872 25.89 28.34 -1.70
CA ALA A 872 25.98 26.92 -2.04
C ALA A 872 24.60 26.34 -2.36
N THR A 873 24.51 25.46 -3.35
CA THR A 873 23.23 24.82 -3.71
C THR A 873 22.96 23.70 -2.73
N HIS A 874 21.74 23.61 -2.19
CA HIS A 874 21.34 22.48 -1.36
C HIS A 874 21.18 21.24 -2.23
N GLY A 875 22.19 20.37 -2.22
CA GLY A 875 22.29 19.18 -3.07
C GLY A 875 21.45 17.99 -2.60
N GLY A 876 20.66 18.16 -1.54
CA GLY A 876 19.91 17.07 -0.90
C GLY A 876 20.75 16.23 0.06
N GLY A 877 20.08 15.30 0.74
CA GLY A 877 20.65 14.53 1.85
C GLY A 877 20.39 15.16 3.22
N SER A 878 21.09 14.67 4.25
CA SER A 878 20.98 15.17 5.61
C SER A 878 22.33 15.61 6.15
N SER A 879 22.29 16.59 7.05
CA SER A 879 23.47 17.06 7.78
C SER A 879 23.97 15.95 8.71
N ALA A 880 25.27 15.69 8.66
CA ALA A 880 25.89 14.61 9.41
C ALA A 880 27.18 15.07 10.09
N PHE A 881 27.43 14.64 11.33
CA PHE A 881 28.66 14.95 12.05
C PHE A 881 29.29 13.74 12.72
N SER A 882 30.58 13.88 13.05
CA SER A 882 31.35 12.97 13.88
C SER A 882 32.25 13.82 14.78
N LEU A 883 32.01 13.74 16.09
CA LEU A 883 32.53 14.67 17.09
C LEU A 883 33.13 13.90 18.28
N PRO A 884 34.44 14.00 18.54
CA PRO A 884 35.06 13.35 19.69
C PRO A 884 34.76 14.11 20.98
N VAL A 885 34.10 13.46 21.94
CA VAL A 885 33.68 14.00 23.25
C VAL A 885 34.27 13.13 24.37
N ASP A 886 34.94 13.74 25.34
CA ASP A 886 35.54 13.06 26.50
C ASP A 886 34.89 13.58 27.80
N ALA A 887 34.26 12.68 28.56
CA ALA A 887 33.64 12.96 29.86
C ALA A 887 34.60 12.75 31.07
N GLY A 888 35.84 12.32 30.82
CA GLY A 888 36.83 12.02 31.83
C GLY A 888 36.39 10.85 32.70
N THR A 889 36.13 11.10 33.99
CA THR A 889 35.59 10.07 34.89
C THR A 889 34.19 10.43 35.42
N ALA A 890 33.45 11.29 34.71
CA ALA A 890 32.19 11.84 35.19
C ALA A 890 30.99 10.99 34.73
N VAL A 891 30.31 10.37 35.70
CA VAL A 891 29.14 9.52 35.44
C VAL A 891 27.88 10.37 35.21
N GLY A 892 27.06 9.99 34.23
CA GLY A 892 25.76 10.64 33.97
C GLY A 892 25.88 11.98 33.25
N LEU A 893 26.89 12.11 32.39
CA LEU A 893 26.98 13.18 31.41
C LEU A 893 26.34 12.75 30.09
N ALA A 894 25.84 13.75 29.36
CA ALA A 894 25.43 13.63 27.97
C ALA A 894 25.66 14.96 27.26
N VAL A 895 25.97 14.92 25.97
CA VAL A 895 26.20 16.08 25.12
C VAL A 895 25.21 16.06 23.96
N GLN A 896 24.70 17.21 23.57
CA GLN A 896 23.79 17.37 22.43
C GLN A 896 24.30 18.44 21.49
N VAL A 897 23.97 18.27 20.22
CA VAL A 897 24.32 19.18 19.15
C VAL A 897 23.06 19.69 18.47
N ARG A 898 23.08 21.00 18.16
CA ARG A 898 22.14 21.64 17.27
C ARG A 898 22.90 22.25 16.11
N MET A 899 22.45 21.93 14.91
CA MET A 899 22.83 22.64 13.70
C MET A 899 21.82 23.73 13.41
N SER A 900 22.26 24.83 12.83
CA SER A 900 21.39 25.92 12.38
C SER A 900 21.90 26.50 11.08
N TYR A 901 20.98 26.83 10.18
CA TYR A 901 21.27 27.41 8.88
C TYR A 901 20.43 28.68 8.73
N ASP A 902 21.12 29.78 8.54
CA ASP A 902 20.61 31.04 8.01
C ASP A 902 20.88 30.95 6.51
N LEU A 903 19.85 30.77 5.70
CA LEU A 903 20.00 30.47 4.28
C LEU A 903 20.31 31.72 3.47
N THR A 904 19.94 32.90 3.97
CA THR A 904 19.98 34.17 3.23
C THR A 904 20.98 35.20 3.77
N GLY A 905 21.64 34.89 4.89
CA GLY A 905 22.59 35.76 5.57
C GLY A 905 21.93 36.90 6.36
N ASP A 906 20.63 36.79 6.65
CA ASP A 906 19.84 37.87 7.27
C ASP A 906 20.01 37.94 8.80
N GLY A 907 20.65 36.94 9.39
CA GLY A 907 20.91 36.80 10.83
C GLY A 907 19.83 36.02 11.59
N THR A 908 18.88 35.39 10.89
CA THR A 908 17.85 34.50 11.45
C THR A 908 18.04 33.05 10.99
N TRP A 909 17.58 32.08 11.79
CA TRP A 909 17.79 30.65 11.48
C TRP A 909 16.57 30.09 10.75
N ASP A 910 16.64 30.06 9.42
CA ASP A 910 15.65 29.42 8.53
C ASP A 910 15.51 27.92 8.78
N ARG A 911 16.59 27.26 9.20
CA ARG A 911 16.61 25.88 9.68
C ARG A 911 17.30 25.77 11.02
N THR A 912 16.75 24.96 11.93
CA THR A 912 17.54 24.36 13.01
C THR A 912 17.26 22.87 13.14
N GLU A 913 18.27 22.08 13.49
CA GLU A 913 18.25 20.62 13.59
C GLU A 913 18.95 20.23 14.90
N THR A 914 18.18 19.83 15.91
CA THR A 914 18.72 19.35 17.19
C THR A 914 18.71 17.83 17.21
N TYR A 915 19.88 17.23 17.42
CA TYR A 915 20.07 15.79 17.34
C TYR A 915 19.77 15.10 18.68
N PRO A 916 19.49 13.79 18.71
CA PRO A 916 19.39 13.04 19.97
C PRO A 916 20.70 13.21 20.77
N TYR A 917 20.60 13.46 22.08
CA TYR A 917 21.79 13.61 22.90
C TYR A 917 22.58 12.30 23.02
N PHE A 918 23.90 12.41 23.07
CA PHE A 918 24.82 11.30 23.24
C PHE A 918 25.24 11.19 24.70
N ALA A 919 24.89 10.06 25.34
CA ALA A 919 25.32 9.74 26.69
C ALA A 919 26.74 9.19 26.65
N THR A 920 27.65 9.86 27.37
CA THR A 920 29.08 9.51 27.42
C THR A 920 29.37 8.54 28.56
N ASP A 921 30.31 7.62 28.35
CA ASP A 921 30.85 6.78 29.40
C ASP A 921 31.78 7.57 30.36
N PRO A 922 32.02 7.08 31.59
CA PRO A 922 32.90 7.74 32.56
C PRO A 922 34.34 7.20 32.50
N VAL A 923 34.89 6.98 31.30
CA VAL A 923 36.27 6.52 31.06
C VAL A 923 37.10 7.61 30.36
N PRO A 924 38.30 7.95 30.84
CA PRO A 924 39.11 9.00 30.21
C PRO A 924 39.56 8.62 28.80
N GLY A 925 39.17 9.43 27.83
CA GLY A 925 39.41 9.28 26.41
C GLY A 925 38.19 9.73 25.59
N PRO A 926 38.36 10.26 24.38
CA PRO A 926 37.23 10.71 23.58
C PRO A 926 36.43 9.55 22.99
N GLU A 927 35.12 9.58 23.20
CA GLU A 927 34.11 8.79 22.50
C GLU A 927 33.60 9.57 21.29
N THR A 928 33.15 8.87 20.23
CA THR A 928 32.64 9.53 19.03
C THR A 928 31.12 9.72 19.11
N TYR A 929 30.68 10.95 19.32
CA TYR A 929 29.29 11.35 19.06
C TYR A 929 29.11 11.59 17.57
N SER A 930 28.39 10.70 16.89
CA SER A 930 28.00 10.87 15.49
C SER A 930 26.48 10.93 15.32
N SER A 931 26.04 11.61 14.27
CA SER A 931 24.64 11.73 13.86
C SER A 931 24.16 10.48 13.11
N ALA A 932 24.14 9.33 13.77
CA ALA A 932 23.58 8.11 13.21
C ALA A 932 22.03 8.14 13.26
N GLY A 933 21.42 8.95 12.38
CA GLY A 933 19.96 9.12 12.28
C GLY A 933 19.53 10.55 11.94
N ARG A 934 18.22 10.73 11.72
CA ARG A 934 17.59 12.05 11.53
C ARG A 934 17.68 12.90 12.84
N PRO A 935 17.63 14.25 12.78
CA PRO A 935 17.60 15.08 13.98
C PRO A 935 16.36 14.77 14.84
N ALA A 936 16.49 14.83 16.17
CA ALA A 936 15.40 14.58 17.11
C ALA A 936 14.30 15.65 17.06
N THR A 937 14.70 16.91 16.85
CA THR A 937 13.78 18.01 16.56
C THR A 937 14.34 18.89 15.47
N THR A 938 13.43 19.40 14.65
CA THR A 938 13.77 20.13 13.43
C THR A 938 12.79 21.28 13.27
N THR A 939 13.28 22.48 12.95
CA THR A 939 12.46 23.67 12.72
C THR A 939 12.82 24.30 11.39
N GLY A 940 11.81 24.67 10.59
CA GLY A 940 12.02 25.24 9.26
C GLY A 940 12.68 24.25 8.29
N THR A 941 13.17 24.74 7.16
CA THR A 941 13.57 23.92 6.01
C THR A 941 14.95 24.31 5.49
N LEU A 942 15.72 23.31 5.05
CA LEU A 942 16.91 23.57 4.25
C LEU A 942 16.48 24.00 2.84
N GLY A 943 17.29 24.87 2.25
CA GLY A 943 17.19 25.39 0.88
C GLY A 943 18.58 25.91 0.50
N ASN A 944 18.76 26.51 -0.66
CA ASN A 944 20.09 27.01 -1.06
C ASN A 944 20.61 28.06 -0.06
N LEU A 945 21.90 27.99 0.24
CA LEU A 945 22.61 29.07 0.92
C LEU A 945 22.93 30.14 -0.13
N ASP A 946 22.63 31.41 0.17
CA ASP A 946 23.11 32.56 -0.59
C ASP A 946 23.55 33.67 0.38
N GLY A 947 24.87 33.89 0.50
CA GLY A 947 25.46 34.70 1.56
C GLY A 947 25.22 34.18 2.99
N GLY A 948 24.68 32.97 3.13
CA GLY A 948 24.15 32.43 4.38
C GLY A 948 25.20 32.00 5.41
N THR A 949 24.70 31.61 6.59
CA THR A 949 25.51 31.17 7.73
C THR A 949 25.15 29.75 8.15
N ILE A 950 26.14 28.88 8.27
CA ILE A 950 26.01 27.57 8.91
C ILE A 950 26.61 27.63 10.32
N ARG A 951 25.86 27.15 11.31
CA ARG A 951 26.23 27.11 12.71
C ARG A 951 26.08 25.70 13.29
N LEU A 952 27.03 25.31 14.15
CA LEU A 952 26.92 24.15 15.03
C LEU A 952 27.08 24.59 16.49
N GLU A 953 26.11 24.25 17.33
CA GLU A 953 26.10 24.49 18.79
C GLU A 953 26.18 23.15 19.53
N ALA A 954 27.12 23.01 20.47
CA ALA A 954 27.28 21.82 21.31
C ALA A 954 27.20 22.18 22.80
N TRP A 955 26.40 21.44 23.60
CA TRP A 955 26.26 21.67 25.04
C TRP A 955 26.04 20.38 25.83
N SER A 956 26.30 20.43 27.14
CA SER A 956 25.97 19.32 28.05
C SER A 956 24.48 19.32 28.36
N VAL A 957 23.80 18.20 28.13
CA VAL A 957 22.36 18.01 28.45
C VAL A 957 22.15 17.55 29.88
N LEU A 958 23.07 16.75 30.42
CA LEU A 958 22.93 16.09 31.73
C LEU A 958 24.16 16.32 32.63
N GLY A 959 23.93 16.17 33.94
CA GLY A 959 24.95 16.12 34.97
C GLY A 959 25.54 17.46 35.43
N THR A 960 26.61 17.39 36.22
CA THR A 960 27.20 18.52 36.95
C THR A 960 28.71 18.73 36.70
N ALA A 961 29.29 17.94 35.80
CA ALA A 961 30.67 18.11 35.33
C ALA A 961 30.70 18.77 33.94
N THR A 962 31.91 19.00 33.41
CA THR A 962 32.20 19.71 32.16
C THR A 962 33.02 18.81 31.24
N PRO A 963 32.40 18.14 30.24
CA PRO A 963 33.12 17.32 29.27
C PRO A 963 33.91 18.19 28.28
N THR A 964 34.81 17.58 27.50
CA THR A 964 35.58 18.26 26.45
C THR A 964 35.24 17.73 25.07
N LEU A 965 35.12 18.64 24.10
CA LEU A 965 34.96 18.36 22.67
C LEU A 965 36.32 18.60 21.98
N THR A 966 36.90 17.58 21.34
CA THR A 966 38.17 17.71 20.60
C THR A 966 37.90 18.19 19.18
N THR A 967 38.28 19.43 18.87
CA THR A 967 38.19 20.04 17.54
C THR A 967 39.32 19.57 16.61
N GLY A 968 39.29 19.93 15.33
CA GLY A 968 40.33 19.64 14.33
C GLY A 968 39.99 18.48 13.38
N PRO A 969 40.99 17.74 12.85
CA PRO A 969 40.78 16.81 11.74
C PRO A 969 39.79 15.67 11.97
N THR A 970 39.53 15.31 13.23
CA THR A 970 38.61 14.24 13.65
C THR A 970 37.22 14.75 14.04
N ALA A 971 37.01 16.08 14.06
CA ALA A 971 35.70 16.71 14.28
C ALA A 971 35.15 17.19 12.95
N THR A 972 34.41 16.32 12.27
CA THR A 972 33.89 16.53 10.92
C THR A 972 32.41 16.86 10.93
N LEU A 973 32.00 17.76 10.06
CA LEU A 973 30.62 18.09 9.76
C LEU A 973 30.41 18.05 8.24
N THR A 974 29.57 17.15 7.76
CA THR A 974 29.08 17.14 6.39
C THR A 974 27.70 17.82 6.35
N VAL A 975 27.53 18.79 5.46
CA VAL A 975 26.27 19.51 5.24
C VAL A 975 25.72 19.18 3.85
N PRO A 976 24.39 19.18 3.64
CA PRO A 976 23.75 18.77 2.38
C PRO A 976 23.81 19.87 1.30
N PHE A 977 25.00 20.42 1.06
CA PHE A 977 25.24 21.55 0.16
C PHE A 977 26.48 21.32 -0.71
N SER A 978 26.44 21.82 -1.95
CA SER A 978 27.49 21.75 -2.96
C SER A 978 27.72 23.10 -3.63
#